data_AF-A0A3D3HXS3-F1
#
_entry.id   AF-A0A3D3HXS3-F1
#
_cell.length_a   1.000
_cell.length_b   1.000
_cell.length_c   1.000
_cell.angle_alpha   90.00
_cell.angle_beta   90.00
_cell.angle_gamma   90.00
#
_symmetry.space_group_name_H-M   'P 1'
#
loop_
_entity.id
_entity.type
_entity.pdbx_description
1 polymer ?
#
loop_
_entity_poly.entity_id
_entity_poly.type
_entity_poly.pdbx_seq_one_letter_code
_entity_poly.pdbx_strand_id
1 'polypeptide(L)'
;MDFLPKLTKAWAGSSVDGAQVSDVIEQFIICDGLGIRAKRTPEGVATQDENTETSLQGLESGFLVHIREALARDAQGVLDHANRRLLKKLFGEEQIEKFLAALPKASDERRNAFTHNEYDRTTTFIKFLAHEHQSEMKLDADEWPILTEYVKRFGLSQTPVLYKYFKNLFRHEQYGDPLPQYQVDSGITTTKELDARNRRIRDLVFSEHPMTEVRDMSPFDMEILESVSGKSTHRFASGRPSMGKIVTDFAEAQEKKTVAPLPEGYEHFTMNLSNVEVQVQTEQIEKDFSVLRDEMLEVIAHPGDISEIRQQAVQALAAELTSVEESLKQKGDNPFIAKRLEELRALQGNVEKAKDSDVLLGTLLSLDLGTSKRIGMVPLIRKLMLHKLFERHYSALQADQLSASISQGPTADGILRMLNIHDDFIKDHLLNVSRKNEEKYWSEETWDKIAKGRKSNKLVNLTKVFDPHISALREASSNFEIIEKGGTQRVEAIPDRGLVGELSGYLADVCYTAEYPLLEKYPNVVPYKFVARDAESGSPAFVGSVLVFEVTTTDGSPALLVRGFDVPNEQKYDIGKFIEKFIDQLGIVAKQRGLKKVLIPGLTGATSNYAMTNRHMESSYKAGNETIGLAETFRFNSYDLTQNCYVAREISDQAAE
;
A
#
# COMPACT_ATOMS: atom_id res chain seq x y z
N MET A 1 9.06 -1.98 46.08
CA MET A 1 9.74 -0.70 46.39
C MET A 1 11.15 -0.60 45.78
N ASP A 2 11.92 -1.68 45.67
CA ASP A 2 13.31 -1.64 45.12
C ASP A 2 13.47 -1.50 43.59
N PHE A 3 12.37 -1.47 42.83
CA PHE A 3 12.40 -1.37 41.36
C PHE A 3 12.44 0.10 40.87
N LEU A 4 11.84 1.01 41.64
CA LEU A 4 11.59 2.41 41.24
C LEU A 4 12.85 3.31 41.22
N PRO A 5 13.79 3.24 42.19
CA PRO A 5 15.00 4.07 42.17
C PRO A 5 16.05 3.65 41.13
N LYS A 6 15.97 2.42 40.62
CA LYS A 6 16.87 1.92 39.56
C LYS A 6 16.44 2.41 38.17
N LEU A 7 15.15 2.63 37.98
CA LEU A 7 14.56 3.12 36.74
C LEU A 7 14.89 4.60 36.47
N THR A 8 14.72 5.48 37.45
CA THR A 8 15.06 6.92 37.30
C THR A 8 16.55 7.18 37.08
N LYS A 9 17.44 6.31 37.58
CA LYS A 9 18.89 6.47 37.48
C LYS A 9 19.47 6.01 36.13
N ALA A 10 18.79 5.13 35.40
CA ALA A 10 19.21 4.69 34.06
C ALA A 10 18.87 5.72 32.96
N TRP A 11 17.95 6.65 33.23
CA TRP A 11 17.36 7.55 32.22
C TRP A 11 17.83 8.99 32.27
N ALA A 12 18.42 9.43 33.39
CA ALA A 12 18.93 10.79 33.56
C ALA A 12 20.13 11.15 32.65
N GLY A 13 20.52 10.29 31.70
CA GLY A 13 21.70 10.48 30.84
C GLY A 13 21.64 9.88 29.44
N SER A 14 20.50 9.35 28.97
CA SER A 14 20.40 8.70 27.66
C SER A 14 19.49 9.46 26.70
N SER A 15 19.97 9.68 25.47
CA SER A 15 19.14 10.09 24.34
C SER A 15 18.17 8.96 23.99
N VAL A 16 16.88 9.18 24.19
CA VAL A 16 15.81 8.21 23.90
C VAL A 16 15.75 7.89 22.41
N ASP A 17 16.02 6.64 22.04
CA ASP A 17 15.73 6.04 20.72
C ASP A 17 14.30 5.46 20.68
N GLY A 18 13.79 5.04 19.52
CA GLY A 18 12.42 4.54 19.36
C GLY A 18 12.08 3.31 20.21
N ALA A 19 13.05 2.40 20.45
CA ALA A 19 12.84 1.22 21.30
C ALA A 19 12.68 1.62 22.78
N GLN A 20 13.41 2.65 23.22
CA GLN A 20 13.27 3.23 24.55
C GLN A 20 11.90 3.91 24.75
N VAL A 21 11.29 4.50 23.71
CA VAL A 21 9.95 5.13 23.82
C VAL A 21 8.86 4.11 24.14
N SER A 22 8.86 2.96 23.48
CA SER A 22 7.89 1.87 23.74
C SER A 22 7.96 1.41 25.20
N ASP A 23 9.16 1.13 25.71
CA ASP A 23 9.38 0.69 27.09
C ASP A 23 8.85 1.71 28.12
N VAL A 24 9.02 3.01 27.86
CA VAL A 24 8.51 4.08 28.72
C VAL A 24 6.99 4.11 28.74
N ILE A 25 6.37 3.98 27.57
CA ILE A 25 4.92 4.00 27.44
C ILE A 25 4.32 2.77 28.11
N GLU A 26 4.89 1.58 27.92
CA GLU A 26 4.46 0.35 28.60
C GLU A 26 4.60 0.47 30.12
N GLN A 27 5.75 0.94 30.61
CA GLN A 27 5.99 1.12 32.03
C GLN A 27 5.04 2.16 32.64
N PHE A 28 4.74 3.23 31.91
CA PHE A 28 3.73 4.20 32.31
C PHE A 28 2.33 3.57 32.38
N ILE A 29 1.92 2.81 31.36
CA ILE A 29 0.62 2.12 31.33
C ILE A 29 0.49 1.15 32.51
N ILE A 30 1.56 0.44 32.85
CA ILE A 30 1.63 -0.47 34.01
C ILE A 30 1.52 0.32 35.32
N CYS A 31 2.32 1.37 35.51
CA CYS A 31 2.31 2.19 36.73
C CYS A 31 0.94 2.86 36.96
N ASP A 32 0.35 3.43 35.91
CA ASP A 32 -0.98 4.04 35.95
C ASP A 32 -2.09 2.98 36.14
N GLY A 33 -1.92 1.78 35.57
CA GLY A 33 -2.86 0.65 35.74
C GLY A 33 -2.92 0.13 37.18
N LEU A 34 -1.79 0.16 37.89
CA LEU A 34 -1.72 -0.19 39.31
C LEU A 34 -2.50 0.79 40.19
N GLY A 35 -2.70 2.04 39.75
CA GLY A 35 -3.51 3.07 40.42
C GLY A 35 -5.03 2.81 40.44
N ILE A 36 -5.56 1.91 39.59
CA ILE A 36 -7.00 1.55 39.55
C ILE A 36 -7.30 0.29 40.40
N ARG A 37 -6.30 -0.52 40.76
CA ARG A 37 -6.51 -1.69 41.65
C ARG A 37 -6.54 -1.36 43.14
N ALA A 38 -6.19 -0.14 43.53
CA ALA A 38 -6.23 0.29 44.93
C ALA A 38 -7.56 0.94 45.32
N LYS A 39 -8.71 0.31 45.03
CA LYS A 39 -10.01 0.62 45.67
C LYS A 39 -11.06 -0.44 45.31
N ARG A 40 -11.04 -1.55 46.06
CA ARG A 40 -12.22 -2.35 46.47
C ARG A 40 -11.75 -3.62 47.18
N THR A 41 -11.55 -3.54 48.49
CA THR A 41 -11.77 -4.67 49.38
C THR A 41 -13.15 -4.49 50.03
N PRO A 42 -13.95 -5.56 50.22
CA PRO A 42 -15.30 -5.48 50.78
C PRO A 42 -15.37 -5.15 52.29
N GLU A 43 -14.25 -4.88 52.94
CA GLU A 43 -14.17 -4.72 54.39
C GLU A 43 -13.50 -3.38 54.69
N GLY A 44 -14.30 -2.45 55.24
CA GLY A 44 -13.89 -1.08 55.48
C GLY A 44 -12.82 -0.98 56.57
N VAL A 45 -11.58 -0.73 56.17
CA VAL A 45 -10.60 0.08 56.91
C VAL A 45 -9.74 0.81 55.90
N ALA A 46 -9.82 2.14 55.88
CA ALA A 46 -8.93 2.99 55.08
C ALA A 46 -7.68 3.30 55.91
N THR A 47 -6.53 2.79 55.49
CA THR A 47 -5.22 3.39 55.80
C THR A 47 -4.74 4.08 54.54
N GLN A 48 -4.93 5.39 54.45
CA GLN A 48 -4.26 6.24 53.48
C GLN A 48 -2.78 6.32 53.87
N ASP A 49 -1.91 5.71 53.06
CA ASP A 49 -0.47 5.86 53.19
C ASP A 49 -0.06 6.98 52.19
N GLU A 50 -0.18 8.24 52.63
CA GLU A 50 0.02 9.46 51.80
C GLU A 50 1.39 9.51 51.10
N ASN A 51 2.40 8.81 51.63
CA ASN A 51 3.74 8.77 51.05
C ASN A 51 3.83 7.93 49.76
N THR A 52 3.02 6.89 49.60
CA THR A 52 3.07 6.05 48.39
C THR A 52 2.37 6.73 47.21
N GLU A 53 1.25 7.40 47.47
CA GLU A 53 0.47 8.13 46.48
C GLU A 53 1.25 9.34 45.92
N THR A 54 1.94 10.07 46.79
CA THR A 54 2.83 11.19 46.41
C THR A 54 4.02 10.72 45.56
N SER A 55 4.59 9.55 45.87
CA SER A 55 5.70 8.98 45.11
C SER A 55 5.29 8.55 43.69
N LEU A 56 4.10 7.92 43.55
CA LEU A 56 3.55 7.48 42.28
C LEU A 56 3.18 8.67 41.39
N GLN A 57 2.57 9.72 41.94
CA GLN A 57 2.27 10.95 41.19
C GLN A 57 3.53 11.66 40.68
N GLY A 58 4.61 11.68 41.48
CA GLY A 58 5.91 12.23 41.06
C GLY A 58 6.56 11.42 39.93
N LEU A 59 6.44 10.09 39.98
CA LEU A 59 6.91 9.18 38.93
C LEU A 59 6.10 9.31 37.64
N GLU A 60 4.77 9.34 37.73
CA GLU A 60 3.89 9.58 36.58
C GLU A 60 4.20 10.92 35.90
N SER A 61 4.43 11.97 36.69
CA SER A 61 4.81 13.28 36.17
C SER A 61 6.15 13.25 35.43
N GLY A 62 7.14 12.50 35.93
CA GLY A 62 8.43 12.30 35.27
C GLY A 62 8.31 11.55 33.94
N PHE A 63 7.51 10.49 33.89
CA PHE A 63 7.24 9.76 32.65
C PHE A 63 6.56 10.64 31.60
N LEU A 64 5.56 11.44 31.99
CA LEU A 64 4.88 12.35 31.06
C LEU A 64 5.82 13.41 30.47
N VAL A 65 6.84 13.87 31.21
CA VAL A 65 7.87 14.77 30.68
C VAL A 65 8.67 14.09 29.57
N HIS A 66 9.17 12.87 29.81
CA HIS A 66 9.93 12.14 28.79
C HIS A 66 9.10 11.77 27.57
N ILE A 67 7.82 11.41 27.75
CA ILE A 67 6.91 11.16 26.63
C ILE A 67 6.66 12.43 25.81
N ARG A 68 6.56 13.62 26.46
CA ARG A 68 6.48 14.90 25.74
C ARG A 68 7.76 15.23 24.97
N GLU A 69 8.93 14.95 25.53
CA GLU A 69 10.21 15.08 24.83
C GLU A 69 10.35 14.10 23.67
N ALA A 70 9.78 12.90 23.80
CA ALA A 70 9.71 11.92 22.72
C ALA A 70 8.75 12.40 21.62
N LEU A 71 7.55 12.88 21.96
CA LEU A 71 6.57 13.43 21.01
C LEU A 71 7.15 14.56 20.15
N ALA A 72 8.00 15.41 20.72
CA ALA A 72 8.65 16.50 19.99
C ALA A 72 9.70 16.01 18.96
N ARG A 73 10.20 14.79 19.11
CA ARG A 73 11.24 14.18 18.26
C ARG A 73 10.67 13.15 17.29
N ASP A 74 9.75 12.33 17.78
CA ASP A 74 9.14 11.20 17.10
C ASP A 74 7.69 11.02 17.60
N ALA A 75 6.78 11.81 17.01
CA ALA A 75 5.36 11.69 17.30
C ALA A 75 4.78 10.34 16.85
N GLN A 76 5.37 9.71 15.84
CA GLN A 76 4.89 8.45 15.27
C GLN A 76 5.13 7.29 16.24
N GLY A 77 6.37 7.14 16.72
CA GLY A 77 6.72 6.11 17.69
C GLY A 77 5.94 6.23 19.01
N VAL A 78 5.57 7.44 19.43
CA VAL A 78 4.67 7.60 20.58
C VAL A 78 3.24 7.15 20.24
N LEU A 79 2.72 7.53 19.07
CA LEU A 79 1.36 7.18 18.65
C LEU A 79 1.18 5.67 18.48
N ASP A 80 2.21 4.94 18.07
CA ASP A 80 2.18 3.47 17.90
C ASP A 80 1.85 2.70 19.19
N HIS A 81 2.10 3.32 20.35
CA HIS A 81 1.83 2.72 21.66
C HIS A 81 0.82 3.51 22.49
N ALA A 82 0.43 4.71 22.04
CA ALA A 82 -0.47 5.57 22.79
C ALA A 82 -1.89 5.02 22.80
N ASN A 83 -2.49 4.97 23.99
CA ASN A 83 -3.92 4.73 24.15
C ASN A 83 -4.64 6.00 24.62
N ARG A 84 -5.98 5.99 24.59
CA ARG A 84 -6.79 7.14 25.03
C ARG A 84 -6.43 7.66 26.42
N ARG A 85 -6.11 6.76 27.35
CA ARG A 85 -5.79 7.13 28.73
C ARG A 85 -4.49 7.93 28.80
N LEU A 86 -3.45 7.51 28.07
CA LEU A 86 -2.20 8.24 27.95
C LEU A 86 -2.44 9.62 27.31
N LEU A 87 -3.16 9.67 26.19
CA LEU A 87 -3.45 10.93 25.49
C LEU A 87 -4.21 11.93 26.36
N LYS A 88 -5.21 11.45 27.13
CA LYS A 88 -5.95 12.28 28.10
C LYS A 88 -5.04 12.86 29.18
N LYS A 89 -4.06 12.10 29.67
CA LYS A 89 -3.08 12.59 30.66
C LYS A 89 -2.08 13.58 30.04
N LEU A 90 -1.67 13.37 28.79
CA LEU A 90 -0.72 14.25 28.10
C LEU A 90 -1.31 15.61 27.73
N PHE A 91 -2.54 15.62 27.20
CA PHE A 91 -3.16 16.77 26.54
C PHE A 91 -4.45 17.28 27.22
N GLY A 92 -4.94 16.56 28.22
CA GLY A 92 -6.14 16.91 28.98
C GLY A 92 -7.38 16.13 28.52
N GLU A 93 -8.17 15.67 29.49
CA GLU A 93 -9.33 14.82 29.22
C GLU A 93 -10.40 15.50 28.37
N GLU A 94 -10.69 16.78 28.65
CA GLU A 94 -11.71 17.54 27.92
C GLU A 94 -11.37 17.67 26.43
N GLN A 95 -10.11 17.93 26.09
CA GLN A 95 -9.68 18.09 24.70
C GLN A 95 -9.81 16.78 23.92
N ILE A 96 -9.31 15.69 24.49
CA ILE A 96 -9.38 14.38 23.86
C ILE A 96 -10.83 13.90 23.70
N GLU A 97 -11.70 14.12 24.69
CA GLU A 97 -13.12 13.74 24.55
C GLU A 97 -13.85 14.59 23.49
N LYS A 98 -13.51 15.88 23.35
CA LYS A 98 -14.05 16.71 22.26
C LYS A 98 -13.62 16.20 20.89
N PHE A 99 -12.35 15.82 20.74
CA PHE A 99 -11.84 15.21 19.52
C PHE A 99 -12.55 13.88 19.22
N LEU A 100 -12.62 12.98 20.21
CA LEU A 100 -13.28 11.68 20.07
C LEU A 100 -14.77 11.82 19.71
N ALA A 101 -15.45 12.85 20.21
CA ALA A 101 -16.84 13.15 19.88
C ALA A 101 -17.04 13.76 18.48
N ALA A 102 -15.98 14.33 17.89
CA ALA A 102 -15.97 14.87 16.54
C ALA A 102 -15.75 13.80 15.46
N LEU A 103 -15.22 12.63 15.82
CA LEU A 103 -14.97 11.54 14.89
C LEU A 103 -16.24 11.14 14.12
N PRO A 104 -16.09 10.67 12.86
CA PRO A 104 -17.22 10.20 12.06
C PRO A 104 -18.07 9.19 12.83
N LYS A 105 -19.41 9.38 12.81
CA LYS A 105 -20.35 8.54 13.56
C LYS A 105 -20.88 7.34 12.78
N ALA A 106 -20.74 7.36 11.46
CA ALA A 106 -21.25 6.30 10.60
C ALA A 106 -20.46 5.00 10.77
N SER A 107 -19.21 5.12 11.20
CA SER A 107 -18.34 4.06 11.64
C SER A 107 -18.14 4.16 13.15
N ASP A 108 -17.88 3.03 13.81
CA ASP A 108 -17.59 2.95 15.26
C ASP A 108 -16.21 3.58 15.60
N GLU A 109 -15.79 4.65 14.92
CA GLU A 109 -14.47 5.31 15.04
C GLU A 109 -14.17 5.73 16.46
N ARG A 110 -15.13 6.35 17.14
CA ARG A 110 -14.96 6.72 18.55
C ARG A 110 -14.68 5.51 19.43
N ARG A 111 -15.20 4.33 19.08
CA ARG A 111 -14.95 3.08 19.81
C ARG A 111 -13.60 2.47 19.45
N ASN A 112 -13.11 2.64 18.22
CA ASN A 112 -11.86 2.05 17.74
C ASN A 112 -10.63 2.95 17.87
N ALA A 113 -10.79 4.27 18.00
CA ALA A 113 -9.69 5.23 18.06
C ALA A 113 -8.67 4.92 19.16
N PHE A 114 -7.39 4.88 18.84
CA PHE A 114 -6.27 4.60 19.77
C PHE A 114 -6.38 3.25 20.49
N THR A 115 -6.90 2.25 19.79
CA THR A 115 -6.94 0.85 20.27
C THR A 115 -5.97 -0.05 19.52
N HIS A 116 -5.41 0.44 18.40
CA HIS A 116 -4.49 -0.31 17.54
C HIS A 116 -5.10 -1.60 16.96
N ASN A 117 -6.44 -1.66 16.90
CA ASN A 117 -7.14 -2.72 16.18
C ASN A 117 -7.23 -2.38 14.69
N GLU A 118 -7.68 -3.34 13.88
CA GLU A 118 -7.81 -3.19 12.42
C GLU A 118 -8.74 -2.04 11.97
N TYR A 119 -9.59 -1.54 12.87
CA TYR A 119 -10.54 -0.47 12.60
C TYR A 119 -10.06 0.89 13.14
N ASP A 120 -8.85 0.99 13.69
CA ASP A 120 -8.29 2.22 14.27
C ASP A 120 -7.73 3.16 13.19
N ARG A 121 -8.62 3.68 12.35
CA ARG A 121 -8.27 4.66 11.31
C ARG A 121 -7.85 6.00 11.89
N THR A 122 -8.25 6.29 13.13
CA THR A 122 -7.94 7.54 13.80
C THR A 122 -6.45 7.66 14.11
N THR A 123 -5.82 6.60 14.64
CA THR A 123 -4.37 6.58 14.87
C THR A 123 -3.61 6.72 13.54
N THR A 124 -4.00 5.97 12.51
CA THR A 124 -3.39 6.06 11.17
C THR A 124 -3.49 7.47 10.58
N PHE A 125 -4.63 8.14 10.74
CA PHE A 125 -4.84 9.51 10.28
C PHE A 125 -3.89 10.50 10.97
N ILE A 126 -3.76 10.44 12.29
CA ILE A 126 -2.90 11.38 13.04
C ILE A 126 -1.43 11.09 12.74
N LYS A 127 -1.02 9.82 12.68
CA LYS A 127 0.35 9.44 12.27
C LYS A 127 0.70 10.01 10.90
N PHE A 128 -0.21 9.88 9.93
CA PHE A 128 -0.03 10.42 8.59
C PHE A 128 0.22 11.94 8.64
N LEU A 129 -0.64 12.70 9.31
CA LEU A 129 -0.42 14.15 9.41
C LEU A 129 0.85 14.50 10.17
N ALA A 130 1.23 13.76 11.22
CA ALA A 130 2.47 14.01 11.96
C ALA A 130 3.73 13.77 11.13
N HIS A 131 3.69 12.77 10.25
CA HIS A 131 4.82 12.38 9.40
C HIS A 131 4.98 13.31 8.19
N GLU A 132 3.87 13.69 7.56
CA GLU A 132 3.91 14.47 6.33
C GLU A 132 4.38 15.90 6.59
N HIS A 133 5.63 16.22 6.22
CA HIS A 133 6.22 17.54 6.41
C HIS A 133 5.37 18.68 5.85
N GLN A 134 4.61 18.43 4.77
CA GLN A 134 3.71 19.41 4.17
C GLN A 134 2.52 19.78 5.08
N SER A 135 2.14 18.95 6.05
CA SER A 135 1.04 19.23 6.97
C SER A 135 1.40 20.30 8.01
N GLU A 136 2.70 20.45 8.31
CA GLU A 136 3.24 21.25 9.41
C GLU A 136 2.56 20.96 10.77
N MET A 137 2.03 19.75 10.94
CA MET A 137 1.42 19.30 12.19
C MET A 137 2.49 19.09 13.26
N LYS A 138 2.24 19.58 14.47
CA LYS A 138 3.03 19.26 15.66
C LYS A 138 2.06 18.77 16.72
N LEU A 139 2.25 17.55 17.21
CA LEU A 139 1.30 16.97 18.16
C LEU A 139 1.54 17.53 19.57
N ASP A 140 0.95 18.70 19.84
CA ASP A 140 0.94 19.38 21.13
C ASP A 140 -0.49 19.72 21.59
N ALA A 141 -0.62 20.42 22.72
CA ALA A 141 -1.93 20.77 23.28
C ALA A 141 -2.71 21.78 22.41
N ASP A 142 -2.04 22.61 21.61
CA ASP A 142 -2.67 23.62 20.77
C ASP A 142 -3.21 23.00 19.47
N GLU A 143 -2.71 21.83 19.09
CA GLU A 143 -3.11 21.13 17.87
C GLU A 143 -4.46 20.41 17.98
N TRP A 144 -4.85 19.92 19.17
CA TRP A 144 -6.10 19.16 19.36
C TRP A 144 -7.38 19.93 19.01
N PRO A 145 -7.53 21.22 19.36
CA PRO A 145 -8.65 22.04 18.88
C PRO A 145 -8.71 22.12 17.35
N ILE A 146 -7.56 22.24 16.68
CA ILE A 146 -7.45 22.31 15.22
C ILE A 146 -7.87 20.98 14.60
N LEU A 147 -7.32 19.86 15.09
CA LEU A 147 -7.69 18.50 14.66
C LEU A 147 -9.18 18.24 14.86
N THR A 148 -9.75 18.67 15.98
CA THR A 148 -11.17 18.49 16.28
C THR A 148 -12.05 19.18 15.23
N GLU A 149 -11.78 20.44 14.89
CA GLU A 149 -12.57 21.16 13.90
C GLU A 149 -12.29 20.71 12.46
N TYR A 150 -11.05 20.30 12.16
CA TYR A 150 -10.71 19.68 10.88
C TYR A 150 -11.53 18.39 10.66
N VAL A 151 -11.54 17.49 11.65
CA VAL A 151 -12.26 16.21 11.57
C VAL A 151 -13.77 16.43 11.43
N LYS A 152 -14.36 17.42 12.09
CA LYS A 152 -15.78 17.76 11.89
C LYS A 152 -16.11 18.12 10.45
N ARG A 153 -15.19 18.79 9.75
CA ARG A 153 -15.41 19.32 8.40
C ARG A 153 -15.02 18.35 7.30
N PHE A 154 -13.88 17.68 7.46
CA PHE A 154 -13.25 16.88 6.42
C PHE A 154 -13.11 15.40 6.80
N GLY A 155 -13.62 14.99 7.97
CA GLY A 155 -13.44 13.64 8.47
C GLY A 155 -11.96 13.32 8.68
N LEU A 156 -11.58 12.07 8.40
CA LEU A 156 -10.20 11.60 8.50
C LEU A 156 -9.41 11.80 7.18
N SER A 157 -9.64 12.91 6.47
CA SER A 157 -9.00 13.18 5.18
C SER A 157 -7.47 13.31 5.30
N GLN A 158 -6.75 12.39 4.67
CA GLN A 158 -5.28 12.34 4.61
C GLN A 158 -4.73 13.21 3.46
N THR A 159 -5.00 14.51 3.51
CA THR A 159 -4.51 15.48 2.51
C THR A 159 -3.69 16.56 3.21
N PRO A 160 -2.33 16.49 3.20
CA PRO A 160 -1.48 17.37 4.01
C PRO A 160 -1.69 18.86 3.72
N VAL A 161 -1.79 19.25 2.45
CA VAL A 161 -2.02 20.65 2.06
C VAL A 161 -3.37 21.18 2.56
N LEU A 162 -4.41 20.34 2.58
CA LEU A 162 -5.74 20.71 3.06
C LEU A 162 -5.69 21.00 4.56
N TYR A 163 -5.01 20.14 5.31
CA TYR A 163 -4.78 20.33 6.74
C TYR A 163 -3.99 21.61 7.03
N LYS A 164 -2.89 21.83 6.32
CA LYS A 164 -2.05 23.03 6.46
C LYS A 164 -2.84 24.33 6.22
N TYR A 165 -3.59 24.40 5.13
CA TYR A 165 -4.42 25.57 4.83
C TYR A 165 -5.50 25.78 5.89
N PHE A 166 -6.17 24.69 6.32
CA PHE A 166 -7.17 24.75 7.38
C PHE A 166 -6.58 25.25 8.70
N LYS A 167 -5.42 24.72 9.10
CA LYS A 167 -4.70 25.12 10.31
C LYS A 167 -4.39 26.62 10.31
N ASN A 168 -3.84 27.15 9.22
CA ASN A 168 -3.56 28.58 9.10
C ASN A 168 -4.82 29.43 9.23
N LEU A 169 -5.91 29.02 8.55
CA LEU A 169 -7.18 29.73 8.60
C LEU A 169 -7.80 29.67 9.99
N PHE A 170 -7.78 28.51 10.63
CA PHE A 170 -8.29 28.35 11.98
C PHE A 170 -7.55 29.26 12.95
N ARG A 171 -6.21 29.33 12.86
CA ARG A 171 -5.41 30.22 13.71
C ARG A 171 -5.66 31.70 13.39
N HIS A 172 -5.81 32.05 12.11
CA HIS A 172 -6.17 33.39 11.70
C HIS A 172 -7.54 33.82 12.26
N GLU A 173 -8.56 32.98 12.09
CA GLU A 173 -9.94 33.24 12.49
C GLU A 173 -10.13 33.25 14.02
N GLN A 174 -9.42 32.38 14.76
CA GLN A 174 -9.57 32.27 16.21
C GLN A 174 -8.59 33.14 17.01
N TYR A 175 -7.35 33.31 16.52
CA TYR A 175 -6.27 33.96 17.27
C TYR A 175 -5.74 35.23 16.61
N GLY A 176 -6.14 35.53 15.36
CA GLY A 176 -5.66 36.70 14.63
C GLY A 176 -4.27 36.56 14.03
N ASP A 177 -3.74 35.33 13.94
CA ASP A 177 -2.44 35.05 13.33
C ASP A 177 -2.43 35.49 11.84
N PRO A 178 -1.37 36.12 11.31
CA PRO A 178 -1.33 36.51 9.91
C PRO A 178 -1.30 35.30 8.97
N LEU A 179 -2.07 35.34 7.88
CA LEU A 179 -2.02 34.29 6.87
C LEU A 179 -0.70 34.34 6.09
N PRO A 180 -0.10 33.18 5.77
CA PRO A 180 1.08 33.13 4.92
C PRO A 180 0.81 33.67 3.51
N GLN A 181 1.80 34.34 2.91
CA GLN A 181 1.64 35.00 1.61
C GLN A 181 1.19 34.03 0.50
N TYR A 182 1.74 32.81 0.45
CA TYR A 182 1.35 31.81 -0.56
C TYR A 182 -0.15 31.46 -0.51
N GLN A 183 -0.76 31.52 0.69
CA GLN A 183 -2.16 31.21 0.88
C GLN A 183 -3.04 32.41 0.52
N VAL A 184 -2.59 33.63 0.82
CA VAL A 184 -3.22 34.86 0.32
C VAL A 184 -3.22 34.88 -1.21
N ASP A 185 -2.07 34.56 -1.83
CA ASP A 185 -1.90 34.52 -3.28
C ASP A 185 -2.77 33.44 -3.95
N SER A 186 -3.08 32.36 -3.23
CA SER A 186 -4.01 31.31 -3.69
C SER A 186 -5.48 31.75 -3.70
N GLY A 187 -5.81 32.87 -3.05
CA GLY A 187 -7.17 33.36 -2.87
C GLY A 187 -8.00 32.59 -1.84
N ILE A 188 -7.36 31.73 -1.02
CA ILE A 188 -8.03 30.95 0.04
C ILE A 188 -7.76 31.61 1.39
N THR A 189 -8.60 32.57 1.74
CA THR A 189 -8.46 33.43 2.93
C THR A 189 -9.45 33.13 4.04
N THR A 190 -10.44 32.28 3.78
CA THR A 190 -11.44 31.84 4.76
C THR A 190 -11.62 30.32 4.73
N THR A 191 -12.04 29.72 5.84
CA THR A 191 -12.40 28.30 5.91
C THR A 191 -13.50 27.93 4.91
N LYS A 192 -14.43 28.86 4.62
CA LYS A 192 -15.50 28.67 3.64
C LYS A 192 -14.97 28.55 2.20
N GLU A 193 -13.97 29.36 1.84
CA GLU A 193 -13.30 29.29 0.54
C GLU A 193 -12.54 27.98 0.39
N LEU A 194 -11.84 27.54 1.45
CA LEU A 194 -11.16 26.26 1.47
C LEU A 194 -12.13 25.09 1.25
N ASP A 195 -13.24 25.08 1.99
CA ASP A 195 -14.31 24.08 1.87
C ASP A 195 -14.85 24.03 0.43
N ALA A 196 -15.15 25.20 -0.15
CA ALA A 196 -15.67 25.31 -1.51
C ALA A 196 -14.65 24.83 -2.56
N ARG A 197 -13.36 25.18 -2.40
CA ARG A 197 -12.30 24.80 -3.33
C ARG A 197 -12.04 23.30 -3.32
N ASN A 198 -11.92 22.70 -2.13
CA ASN A 198 -11.75 21.25 -1.96
C ASN A 198 -12.94 20.47 -2.54
N ARG A 199 -14.19 20.90 -2.25
CA ARG A 199 -15.39 20.26 -2.82
C ARG A 199 -15.42 20.37 -4.33
N ARG A 200 -15.16 21.55 -4.90
CA ARG A 200 -15.14 21.75 -6.35
C ARG A 200 -14.20 20.77 -7.05
N ILE A 201 -12.97 20.61 -6.57
CA ILE A 201 -12.00 19.68 -7.19
C ILE A 201 -12.47 18.23 -7.05
N ARG A 202 -12.94 17.82 -5.87
CA ARG A 202 -13.48 16.47 -5.67
C ARG A 202 -14.67 16.18 -6.58
N ASP A 203 -15.62 17.11 -6.66
CA ASP A 203 -16.80 16.97 -7.52
C ASP A 203 -16.41 16.84 -8.99
N LEU A 204 -15.43 17.63 -9.47
CA LEU A 204 -14.91 17.50 -10.83
C LEU A 204 -14.22 16.15 -11.08
N VAL A 205 -13.47 15.63 -10.10
CA VAL A 205 -12.77 14.36 -10.22
C VAL A 205 -13.75 13.18 -10.38
N PHE A 206 -14.82 13.17 -9.59
CA PHE A 206 -15.84 12.11 -9.61
C PHE A 206 -17.02 12.38 -10.57
N SER A 207 -17.01 13.52 -11.26
CA SER A 207 -18.05 13.92 -12.21
C SER A 207 -18.17 12.95 -13.39
N GLU A 208 -19.41 12.82 -13.90
CA GLU A 208 -19.72 12.18 -15.18
C GLU A 208 -19.16 12.97 -16.38
N HIS A 209 -18.98 14.27 -16.21
CA HIS A 209 -18.42 15.16 -17.23
C HIS A 209 -16.88 15.22 -17.10
N PRO A 210 -16.14 15.04 -18.22
CA PRO A 210 -14.69 15.13 -18.23
C PRO A 210 -14.18 16.49 -17.72
N MET A 211 -13.13 16.46 -16.91
CA MET A 211 -12.44 17.68 -16.47
C MET A 211 -11.57 18.23 -17.62
N THR A 212 -12.04 19.29 -18.27
CA THR A 212 -11.36 19.89 -19.44
C THR A 212 -10.80 21.29 -19.18
N GLU A 213 -11.31 22.02 -18.19
CA GLU A 213 -10.82 23.36 -17.84
C GLU A 213 -9.74 23.26 -16.75
N VAL A 214 -8.46 23.22 -17.16
CA VAL A 214 -7.35 22.93 -16.23
C VAL A 214 -6.25 23.99 -16.20
N ARG A 215 -6.28 24.99 -17.10
CA ARG A 215 -5.23 26.01 -17.24
C ARG A 215 -5.02 26.85 -15.99
N ASP A 216 -6.11 27.17 -15.30
CA ASP A 216 -6.10 28.09 -14.16
C ASP A 216 -6.06 27.34 -12.82
N MET A 217 -5.60 26.09 -12.81
CA MET A 217 -5.40 25.33 -11.58
C MET A 217 -4.26 25.95 -10.78
N SER A 218 -4.56 26.31 -9.55
CA SER A 218 -3.56 26.76 -8.58
C SER A 218 -2.72 25.57 -8.07
N PRO A 219 -1.55 25.81 -7.46
CA PRO A 219 -0.80 24.75 -6.79
C PRO A 219 -1.63 23.97 -5.77
N PHE A 220 -2.52 24.64 -5.04
CA PHE A 220 -3.46 23.99 -4.12
C PHE A 220 -4.39 23.02 -4.86
N ASP A 221 -4.97 23.43 -6.00
CA ASP A 221 -5.87 22.55 -6.77
C ASP A 221 -5.16 21.30 -7.26
N MET A 222 -3.91 21.44 -7.71
CA MET A 222 -3.10 20.32 -8.19
C MET A 222 -2.79 19.33 -7.07
N GLU A 223 -2.47 19.81 -5.88
CA GLU A 223 -2.22 18.94 -4.70
C GLU A 223 -3.50 18.22 -4.25
N ILE A 224 -4.66 18.89 -4.25
CA ILE A 224 -5.94 18.21 -4.00
C ILE A 224 -6.21 17.16 -5.08
N LEU A 225 -5.99 17.48 -6.36
CA LEU A 225 -6.14 16.53 -7.46
C LEU A 225 -5.21 15.33 -7.30
N GLU A 226 -3.95 15.55 -6.92
CA GLU A 226 -2.94 14.51 -6.69
C GLU A 226 -3.27 13.60 -5.50
N SER A 227 -3.92 14.15 -4.46
CA SER A 227 -4.47 13.37 -3.34
C SER A 227 -5.70 12.57 -3.75
N VAL A 228 -6.71 13.21 -4.37
CA VAL A 228 -8.01 12.57 -4.68
C VAL A 228 -7.89 11.53 -5.80
N SER A 229 -7.01 11.73 -6.78
CA SER A 229 -6.71 10.74 -7.83
C SER A 229 -5.87 9.55 -7.33
N GLY A 230 -5.35 9.61 -6.11
CA GLY A 230 -4.49 8.57 -5.53
C GLY A 230 -3.03 8.62 -6.00
N LYS A 231 -2.65 9.58 -6.86
CA LYS A 231 -1.27 9.70 -7.39
C LYS A 231 -0.22 9.90 -6.30
N SER A 232 -0.49 10.74 -5.29
CA SER A 232 0.43 10.99 -4.17
C SER A 232 0.83 9.72 -3.42
N THR A 233 -0.09 8.77 -3.31
CA THR A 233 0.11 7.50 -2.58
C THR A 233 0.32 6.32 -3.52
N HIS A 234 0.48 6.57 -4.82
CA HIS A 234 0.54 5.51 -5.81
C HIS A 234 1.91 4.83 -5.80
N ARG A 235 1.93 3.49 -5.68
CA ARG A 235 3.19 2.73 -5.54
C ARG A 235 4.11 2.80 -6.78
N PHE A 236 3.54 3.15 -7.93
CA PHE A 236 4.27 3.37 -9.20
C PHE A 236 4.46 4.86 -9.57
N ALA A 237 4.24 5.81 -8.66
CA ALA A 237 4.42 7.23 -8.96
C ALA A 237 5.88 7.66 -9.03
N SER A 238 6.79 6.93 -8.38
CA SER A 238 8.22 7.26 -8.40
C SER A 238 8.79 7.24 -9.83
N GLY A 239 9.55 8.28 -10.19
CA GLY A 239 10.10 8.46 -11.54
C GLY A 239 9.09 8.84 -12.62
N ARG A 240 7.82 9.11 -12.26
CA ARG A 240 6.78 9.59 -13.19
C ARG A 240 6.64 11.12 -13.16
N PRO A 241 6.04 11.74 -14.19
CA PRO A 241 5.78 13.18 -14.22
C PRO A 241 5.04 13.67 -12.96
N SER A 242 5.36 14.89 -12.51
CA SER A 242 4.62 15.57 -11.44
C SER A 242 3.21 15.96 -11.90
N MET A 243 2.28 16.18 -10.96
CA MET A 243 0.92 16.63 -11.30
C MET A 243 0.93 17.92 -12.12
N GLY A 244 1.77 18.89 -11.77
CA GLY A 244 1.89 20.14 -12.55
C GLY A 244 2.34 19.93 -13.99
N LYS A 245 3.22 18.95 -14.25
CA LYS A 245 3.60 18.58 -15.62
C LYS A 245 2.43 17.95 -16.37
N ILE A 246 1.69 17.03 -15.74
CA ILE A 246 0.53 16.36 -16.34
C ILE A 246 -0.53 17.38 -16.73
N VAL A 247 -0.87 18.30 -15.82
CA VAL A 247 -1.85 19.38 -16.08
C VAL A 247 -1.40 20.28 -17.23
N THR A 248 -0.11 20.66 -17.26
CA THR A 248 0.44 21.52 -18.32
C THR A 248 0.40 20.83 -19.67
N ASP A 249 0.92 19.61 -19.76
CA ASP A 249 0.97 18.85 -21.02
C ASP A 249 -0.46 18.58 -21.54
N PHE A 250 -1.41 18.25 -20.66
CA PHE A 250 -2.81 18.04 -21.03
C PHE A 250 -3.46 19.33 -21.54
N ALA A 251 -3.24 20.47 -20.87
CA ALA A 251 -3.77 21.77 -21.30
C ALA A 251 -3.25 22.20 -22.68
N GLU A 252 -1.98 21.92 -22.96
CA GLU A 252 -1.38 22.15 -24.28
C GLU A 252 -1.97 21.22 -25.34
N ALA A 253 -2.14 19.94 -25.02
CA ALA A 253 -2.70 18.95 -25.93
C ALA A 253 -4.16 19.27 -26.30
N GLN A 254 -4.95 19.79 -25.36
CA GLN A 254 -6.30 20.29 -25.63
C GLN A 254 -6.30 21.51 -26.57
N GLU A 255 -5.40 22.47 -26.38
CA GLU A 255 -5.29 23.64 -27.26
C GLU A 255 -4.90 23.26 -28.68
N LYS A 256 -3.94 22.34 -28.81
CA LYS A 256 -3.50 21.78 -30.08
C LYS A 256 -4.52 20.81 -30.69
N LYS A 257 -5.59 20.47 -29.96
CA LYS A 257 -6.62 19.47 -30.32
C LYS A 257 -6.03 18.09 -30.64
N THR A 258 -4.96 17.71 -29.94
CA THR A 258 -4.34 16.37 -30.09
C THR A 258 -5.00 15.33 -29.20
N VAL A 259 -5.74 15.74 -28.17
CA VAL A 259 -6.67 14.86 -27.43
C VAL A 259 -7.97 14.74 -28.22
N ALA A 260 -8.23 13.57 -28.81
CA ALA A 260 -9.50 13.30 -29.46
C ALA A 260 -10.68 13.38 -28.46
N PRO A 261 -11.88 13.81 -28.88
CA PRO A 261 -13.06 13.84 -28.02
C PRO A 261 -13.53 12.41 -27.66
N LEU A 262 -14.43 12.30 -26.68
CA LEU A 262 -15.11 11.04 -26.39
C LEU A 262 -15.91 10.58 -27.61
N PRO A 263 -15.69 9.35 -28.13
CA PRO A 263 -16.47 8.85 -29.25
C PRO A 263 -17.94 8.68 -28.88
N GLU A 264 -18.84 8.89 -29.84
CA GLU A 264 -20.28 8.69 -29.65
C GLU A 264 -20.61 7.25 -29.22
N GLY A 265 -21.60 7.08 -28.32
CA GLY A 265 -22.04 5.79 -27.79
C GLY A 265 -21.34 5.35 -26.49
N TYR A 266 -20.22 5.99 -26.11
CA TYR A 266 -19.65 5.78 -24.78
C TYR A 266 -20.39 6.66 -23.77
N GLU A 267 -21.24 6.05 -22.97
CA GLU A 267 -22.07 6.73 -21.98
C GLU A 267 -21.75 6.27 -20.56
N HIS A 268 -22.06 7.12 -19.58
CA HIS A 268 -22.07 6.71 -18.18
C HIS A 268 -23.16 5.66 -17.97
N PHE A 269 -22.83 4.59 -17.25
CA PHE A 269 -23.80 3.62 -16.79
C PHE A 269 -23.54 3.19 -15.35
N THR A 270 -24.57 2.63 -14.73
CA THR A 270 -24.53 2.16 -13.35
C THR A 270 -24.70 0.64 -13.28
N MET A 271 -23.94 0.01 -12.40
CA MET A 271 -24.07 -1.39 -12.02
C MET A 271 -24.41 -1.50 -10.52
N ASN A 272 -25.35 -2.38 -10.20
CA ASN A 272 -25.56 -2.83 -8.82
C ASN A 272 -24.80 -4.14 -8.63
N LEU A 273 -23.80 -4.13 -7.77
CA LEU A 273 -22.92 -5.27 -7.50
C LEU A 273 -23.27 -5.87 -6.13
N SER A 274 -23.41 -7.21 -6.06
CA SER A 274 -23.58 -7.90 -4.79
C SER A 274 -22.34 -7.71 -3.92
N ASN A 275 -22.55 -7.42 -2.63
CA ASN A 275 -21.48 -7.51 -1.64
C ASN A 275 -21.22 -8.98 -1.31
N VAL A 276 -19.94 -9.36 -1.22
CA VAL A 276 -19.55 -10.74 -0.94
C VAL A 276 -18.62 -10.84 0.25
N GLU A 277 -18.60 -12.04 0.83
CA GLU A 277 -17.54 -12.53 1.71
C GLU A 277 -16.72 -13.54 0.94
N VAL A 278 -15.42 -13.56 1.19
CA VAL A 278 -14.56 -14.64 0.73
C VAL A 278 -14.19 -15.49 1.94
N GLN A 279 -14.69 -16.72 1.98
CA GLN A 279 -14.28 -17.70 2.97
C GLN A 279 -13.00 -18.42 2.52
N VAL A 280 -12.11 -18.61 3.49
CA VAL A 280 -10.79 -19.22 3.30
C VAL A 280 -10.67 -20.44 4.21
N GLN A 281 -10.18 -21.55 3.65
CA GLN A 281 -9.84 -22.75 4.43
C GLN A 281 -8.49 -22.56 5.13
N THR A 282 -8.51 -21.95 6.32
CA THR A 282 -7.31 -21.45 6.99
C THR A 282 -6.37 -22.54 7.49
N GLU A 283 -6.91 -23.69 7.90
CA GLU A 283 -6.14 -24.76 8.57
C GLU A 283 -5.03 -25.34 7.68
N GLN A 284 -5.25 -25.38 6.37
CA GLN A 284 -4.32 -25.98 5.42
C GLN A 284 -3.16 -25.04 5.04
N ILE A 285 -3.31 -23.74 5.27
CA ILE A 285 -2.35 -22.71 4.81
C ILE A 285 -1.70 -21.92 5.93
N GLU A 286 -2.17 -22.04 7.18
CA GLU A 286 -1.68 -21.25 8.32
C GLU A 286 -0.15 -21.29 8.44
N LYS A 287 0.46 -22.46 8.23
CA LYS A 287 1.91 -22.63 8.30
C LYS A 287 2.64 -21.82 7.22
N ASP A 288 2.23 -21.94 5.97
CA ASP A 288 2.89 -21.28 4.84
C ASP A 288 2.63 -19.77 4.85
N PHE A 289 1.42 -19.36 5.25
CA PHE A 289 1.06 -17.97 5.46
C PHE A 289 1.90 -17.35 6.58
N SER A 290 1.97 -18.00 7.76
CA SER A 290 2.72 -17.49 8.91
C SER A 290 4.20 -17.28 8.61
N VAL A 291 4.84 -18.17 7.84
CA VAL A 291 6.26 -17.98 7.47
C VAL A 291 6.46 -16.68 6.69
N LEU A 292 5.62 -16.42 5.68
CA LEU A 292 5.74 -15.19 4.89
C LEU A 292 5.31 -13.96 5.68
N ARG A 293 4.25 -14.08 6.49
CA ARG A 293 3.77 -13.02 7.38
C ARG A 293 4.89 -12.56 8.31
N ASP A 294 5.48 -13.49 9.05
CA ASP A 294 6.46 -13.17 10.09
C ASP A 294 7.73 -12.57 9.46
N GLU A 295 8.17 -13.11 8.31
CA GLU A 295 9.28 -12.52 7.53
C GLU A 295 8.97 -11.09 7.04
N MET A 296 7.75 -10.82 6.56
CA MET A 296 7.34 -9.48 6.12
C MET A 296 7.22 -8.50 7.29
N LEU A 297 6.57 -8.89 8.38
CA LEU A 297 6.37 -8.04 9.57
C LEU A 297 7.71 -7.66 10.21
N GLU A 298 8.65 -8.60 10.31
CA GLU A 298 9.99 -8.35 10.84
C GLU A 298 10.72 -7.27 10.01
N VAL A 299 10.62 -7.35 8.68
CA VAL A 299 11.25 -6.39 7.76
C VAL A 299 10.55 -5.04 7.81
N ILE A 300 9.21 -5.00 7.88
CA ILE A 300 8.43 -3.76 7.98
C ILE A 300 8.78 -3.01 9.28
N ALA A 301 8.97 -3.73 10.38
CA ALA A 301 9.32 -3.13 11.68
C ALA A 301 10.71 -2.48 11.70
N HIS A 302 11.63 -2.92 10.83
CA HIS A 302 13.01 -2.44 10.79
C HIS A 302 13.44 -2.02 9.37
N PRO A 303 12.81 -0.99 8.78
CA PRO A 303 13.09 -0.58 7.42
C PRO A 303 14.53 -0.08 7.30
N GLY A 304 15.27 -0.57 6.31
CA GLY A 304 16.67 -0.17 6.10
C GLY A 304 17.71 -0.88 6.99
N ASP A 305 17.30 -1.53 8.09
CA ASP A 305 18.24 -2.27 8.96
C ASP A 305 18.37 -3.74 8.55
N ILE A 306 19.59 -4.16 8.24
CA ILE A 306 19.92 -5.56 7.90
C ILE A 306 20.76 -6.24 8.98
N SER A 307 20.95 -5.59 10.13
CA SER A 307 21.89 -6.04 11.17
C SER A 307 21.52 -7.39 11.74
N GLU A 308 20.22 -7.62 11.97
CA GLU A 308 19.72 -8.91 12.44
C GLU A 308 19.89 -10.00 11.39
N ILE A 309 19.51 -9.74 10.13
CA ILE A 309 19.68 -10.69 9.01
C ILE A 309 21.16 -11.07 8.85
N ARG A 310 22.06 -10.08 8.94
CA ARG A 310 23.51 -10.29 8.89
C ARG A 310 23.98 -11.16 10.05
N GLN A 311 23.51 -10.89 11.28
CA GLN A 311 23.87 -11.68 12.45
C GLN A 311 23.39 -13.13 12.34
N GLN A 312 22.15 -13.36 11.90
CA GLN A 312 21.61 -14.70 11.65
C GLN A 312 22.43 -15.44 10.58
N ALA A 313 22.85 -14.75 9.51
CA ALA A 313 23.72 -15.34 8.49
C ALA A 313 25.11 -15.71 9.04
N VAL A 314 25.72 -14.86 9.86
CA VAL A 314 27.01 -15.15 10.53
C VAL A 314 26.90 -16.36 11.44
N GLN A 315 25.82 -16.46 12.22
CA GLN A 315 25.57 -17.59 13.14
C GLN A 315 25.38 -18.91 12.38
N ALA A 316 24.59 -18.90 11.30
CA ALA A 316 24.37 -20.06 10.46
C ALA A 316 25.68 -20.54 9.78
N LEU A 317 26.52 -19.60 9.31
CA LEU A 317 27.85 -19.92 8.79
C LEU A 317 28.79 -20.44 9.87
N ALA A 318 28.76 -19.87 11.09
CA ALA A 318 29.59 -20.32 12.20
C ALA A 318 29.28 -21.78 12.59
N ALA A 319 27.99 -22.15 12.66
CA ALA A 319 27.56 -23.51 12.95
C ALA A 319 28.05 -24.51 11.88
N GLU A 320 27.95 -24.13 10.61
CA GLU A 320 28.47 -24.94 9.50
C GLU A 320 30.00 -25.04 9.52
N LEU A 321 30.70 -23.94 9.81
CA LEU A 321 32.16 -23.92 9.96
C LEU A 321 32.60 -24.91 11.05
N THR A 322 31.96 -24.88 12.23
CA THR A 322 32.24 -25.85 13.31
C THR A 322 32.06 -27.29 12.83
N SER A 323 30.96 -27.58 12.12
CA SER A 323 30.69 -28.93 11.57
C SER A 323 31.75 -29.39 10.56
N VAL A 324 32.19 -28.50 9.67
CA VAL A 324 33.21 -28.79 8.66
C VAL A 324 34.59 -28.96 9.30
N GLU A 325 34.93 -28.17 10.32
CA GLU A 325 36.18 -28.31 11.09
C GLU A 325 36.26 -29.66 11.82
N GLU A 326 35.17 -30.08 12.46
CA GLU A 326 35.08 -31.39 13.10
C GLU A 326 35.23 -32.52 12.08
N SER A 327 34.60 -32.39 10.92
CA SER A 327 34.73 -33.35 9.82
C SER A 327 36.17 -33.48 9.31
N LEU A 328 36.90 -32.36 9.23
CA LEU A 328 38.32 -32.35 8.85
C LEU A 328 39.18 -33.05 9.90
N LYS A 329 38.94 -32.77 11.19
CA LYS A 329 39.64 -33.45 12.31
C LYS A 329 39.42 -34.96 12.29
N GLN A 330 38.21 -35.43 11.97
CA GLN A 330 37.88 -36.86 11.92
C GLN A 330 38.43 -37.58 10.69
N LYS A 331 38.45 -36.92 9.52
CA LYS A 331 38.82 -37.53 8.24
C LYS A 331 40.29 -37.34 7.85
N GLY A 332 41.07 -36.61 8.65
CA GLY A 332 42.46 -36.29 8.35
C GLY A 332 42.59 -35.26 7.22
N ASP A 333 43.80 -35.11 6.69
CA ASP A 333 44.24 -34.04 5.77
C ASP A 333 43.56 -34.10 4.39
N ASN A 334 42.24 -33.83 4.35
CA ASN A 334 41.40 -33.91 3.18
C ASN A 334 41.37 -32.54 2.48
N PRO A 335 41.97 -32.40 1.27
CA PRO A 335 42.11 -31.11 0.60
C PRO A 335 40.78 -30.48 0.18
N PHE A 336 39.74 -31.29 -0.07
CA PHE A 336 38.41 -30.79 -0.42
C PHE A 336 37.70 -30.16 0.77
N ILE A 337 37.81 -30.78 1.96
CA ILE A 337 37.23 -30.25 3.19
C ILE A 337 37.99 -29.00 3.63
N ALA A 338 39.32 -28.99 3.53
CA ALA A 338 40.15 -27.82 3.83
C ALA A 338 39.81 -26.62 2.93
N LYS A 339 39.68 -26.85 1.60
CA LYS A 339 39.25 -25.81 0.67
C LYS A 339 37.85 -25.29 1.00
N ARG A 340 36.90 -26.19 1.32
CA ARG A 340 35.54 -25.79 1.71
C ARG A 340 35.54 -24.92 2.97
N LEU A 341 36.38 -25.26 3.94
CA LEU A 341 36.54 -24.50 5.17
C LEU A 341 37.06 -23.09 4.90
N GLU A 342 38.06 -22.95 4.03
CA GLU A 342 38.60 -21.65 3.62
C GLU A 342 37.53 -20.79 2.91
N GLU A 343 36.78 -21.38 1.97
CA GLU A 343 35.69 -20.71 1.26
C GLU A 343 34.61 -20.20 2.23
N LEU A 344 34.22 -21.02 3.22
CA LEU A 344 33.20 -20.63 4.20
C LEU A 344 33.70 -19.54 5.16
N ARG A 345 34.98 -19.55 5.55
CA ARG A 345 35.58 -18.49 6.38
C ARG A 345 35.66 -17.17 5.63
N ALA A 346 36.07 -17.20 4.37
CA ALA A 346 36.08 -16.03 3.51
C ALA A 346 34.65 -15.46 3.34
N LEU A 347 33.68 -16.35 3.13
CA LEU A 347 32.28 -15.96 3.03
C LEU A 347 31.77 -15.31 4.33
N GLN A 348 32.02 -15.90 5.49
CA GLN A 348 31.63 -15.33 6.79
C GLN A 348 32.22 -13.93 6.98
N GLY A 349 33.51 -13.74 6.69
CA GLY A 349 34.16 -12.43 6.78
C GLY A 349 33.60 -11.40 5.80
N ASN A 350 33.08 -11.82 4.64
CA ASN A 350 32.40 -10.93 3.70
C ASN A 350 30.98 -10.57 4.18
N VAL A 351 30.25 -11.52 4.78
CA VAL A 351 28.94 -11.28 5.40
C VAL A 351 29.05 -10.26 6.53
N GLU A 352 30.05 -10.38 7.40
CA GLU A 352 30.29 -9.43 8.50
C GLU A 352 30.55 -7.99 8.01
N LYS A 353 31.17 -7.85 6.84
CA LYS A 353 31.51 -6.55 6.24
C LYS A 353 30.39 -5.96 5.39
N ALA A 354 29.34 -6.72 5.09
CA ALA A 354 28.25 -6.25 4.26
C ALA A 354 27.48 -5.11 4.97
N LYS A 355 27.37 -3.97 4.29
CA LYS A 355 26.76 -2.73 4.81
C LYS A 355 25.31 -2.54 4.40
N ASP A 356 24.90 -3.18 3.31
CA ASP A 356 23.56 -3.05 2.74
C ASP A 356 23.06 -4.40 2.19
N SER A 357 21.77 -4.42 1.85
CA SER A 357 21.06 -5.60 1.36
C SER A 357 21.57 -6.12 0.02
N ASP A 358 22.12 -5.26 -0.85
CA ASP A 358 22.68 -5.64 -2.15
C ASP A 358 23.97 -6.45 -1.98
N VAL A 359 24.93 -5.90 -1.24
CA VAL A 359 26.22 -6.56 -0.96
C VAL A 359 26.01 -7.85 -0.18
N LEU A 360 25.11 -7.85 0.80
CA LEU A 360 24.82 -9.05 1.59
C LEU A 360 24.19 -10.15 0.72
N LEU A 361 23.17 -9.83 -0.10
CA LEU A 361 22.56 -10.80 -1.00
C LEU A 361 23.58 -11.36 -2.01
N GLY A 362 24.35 -10.48 -2.66
CA GLY A 362 25.39 -10.88 -3.61
C GLY A 362 26.46 -11.77 -2.97
N THR A 363 26.74 -11.59 -1.68
CA THR A 363 27.64 -12.46 -0.91
C THR A 363 27.00 -13.83 -0.69
N LEU A 364 25.76 -13.89 -0.18
CA LEU A 364 25.06 -15.15 0.11
C LEU A 364 24.80 -15.99 -1.15
N LEU A 365 24.57 -15.36 -2.31
CA LEU A 365 24.40 -16.05 -3.59
C LEU A 365 25.66 -16.75 -4.11
N SER A 366 26.81 -16.56 -3.47
CA SER A 366 28.04 -17.29 -3.78
C SER A 366 28.00 -18.74 -3.27
N LEU A 367 27.06 -19.07 -2.39
CA LEU A 367 26.81 -20.43 -1.94
C LEU A 367 26.05 -21.25 -3.00
N ASP A 368 26.40 -22.52 -3.10
CA ASP A 368 25.57 -23.48 -3.83
C ASP A 368 24.22 -23.70 -3.12
N LEU A 369 23.22 -24.13 -3.89
CA LEU A 369 21.85 -24.36 -3.44
C LEU A 369 21.77 -25.41 -2.33
N GLY A 370 22.58 -26.47 -2.42
CA GLY A 370 22.58 -27.56 -1.44
C GLY A 370 23.04 -27.08 -0.08
N THR A 371 24.17 -26.36 -0.04
CA THR A 371 24.66 -25.73 1.19
C THR A 371 23.68 -24.69 1.71
N SER A 372 23.19 -23.80 0.84
CA SER A 372 22.26 -22.73 1.24
C SER A 372 21.01 -23.29 1.94
N LYS A 373 20.47 -24.42 1.46
CA LYS A 373 19.36 -25.12 2.11
C LYS A 373 19.78 -25.77 3.44
N ARG A 374 20.92 -26.46 3.47
CA ARG A 374 21.41 -27.16 4.67
C ARG A 374 21.57 -26.21 5.85
N ILE A 375 22.12 -25.01 5.61
CA ILE A 375 22.45 -24.06 6.68
C ILE A 375 21.38 -22.99 6.88
N GLY A 376 20.23 -23.09 6.21
CA GLY A 376 19.10 -22.18 6.44
C GLY A 376 19.25 -20.78 5.86
N MET A 377 19.96 -20.59 4.75
CA MET A 377 20.10 -19.26 4.10
C MET A 377 18.86 -18.81 3.33
N VAL A 378 17.97 -19.73 2.95
CA VAL A 378 16.82 -19.41 2.08
C VAL A 378 15.86 -18.39 2.72
N PRO A 379 15.46 -18.51 4.00
CA PRO A 379 14.67 -17.49 4.69
C PRO A 379 15.37 -16.11 4.74
N LEU A 380 16.69 -16.09 5.01
CA LEU A 380 17.46 -14.84 5.05
C LEU A 380 17.49 -14.15 3.69
N ILE A 381 17.64 -14.94 2.61
CA ILE A 381 17.58 -14.45 1.24
C ILE A 381 16.20 -13.84 0.93
N ARG A 382 15.11 -14.48 1.36
CA ARG A 382 13.75 -13.90 1.20
C ARG A 382 13.61 -12.58 1.95
N LYS A 383 14.05 -12.51 3.21
CA LYS A 383 14.04 -11.29 4.01
C LYS A 383 14.84 -10.15 3.35
N LEU A 384 16.00 -10.44 2.76
CA LEU A 384 16.78 -9.42 2.01
C LEU A 384 16.05 -8.93 0.77
N MET A 385 15.35 -9.82 0.05
CA MET A 385 14.53 -9.44 -1.09
C MET A 385 13.36 -8.54 -0.66
N LEU A 386 12.66 -8.91 0.42
CA LEU A 386 11.59 -8.10 1.01
C LEU A 386 12.11 -6.75 1.49
N HIS A 387 13.27 -6.72 2.15
CA HIS A 387 13.91 -5.49 2.63
C HIS A 387 14.18 -4.53 1.47
N LYS A 388 14.79 -5.03 0.39
CA LYS A 388 15.06 -4.22 -0.79
C LYS A 388 13.78 -3.72 -1.47
N LEU A 389 12.73 -4.52 -1.44
CA LEU A 389 11.42 -4.15 -1.95
C LEU A 389 10.82 -2.99 -1.13
N PHE A 390 10.73 -3.13 0.20
CA PHE A 390 10.15 -2.11 1.06
C PHE A 390 10.95 -0.81 1.08
N GLU A 391 12.29 -0.88 0.97
CA GLU A 391 13.18 0.30 0.83
C GLU A 391 12.82 1.17 -0.39
N ARG A 392 12.33 0.57 -1.48
CA ARG A 392 12.19 1.23 -2.79
C ARG A 392 10.76 1.46 -3.25
N HIS A 393 9.83 0.58 -2.89
CA HIS A 393 8.47 0.57 -3.44
C HIS A 393 7.37 0.95 -2.44
N TYR A 394 7.65 0.94 -1.14
CA TYR A 394 6.64 1.18 -0.12
C TYR A 394 6.96 2.44 0.67
N SER A 395 5.96 3.30 0.82
CA SER A 395 5.94 4.32 1.87
C SER A 395 5.67 3.67 3.24
N ALA A 396 6.01 4.36 4.33
CA ALA A 396 5.70 3.90 5.69
C ALA A 396 4.20 3.61 5.86
N LEU A 397 3.33 4.45 5.30
CA LEU A 397 1.89 4.24 5.34
C LEU A 397 1.45 2.95 4.64
N GLN A 398 1.98 2.68 3.44
CA GLN A 398 1.64 1.46 2.71
C GLN A 398 2.15 0.21 3.42
N ALA A 399 3.33 0.30 4.05
CA ALA A 399 3.88 -0.78 4.85
C ALA A 399 3.02 -1.05 6.10
N ASP A 400 2.55 0.00 6.79
CA ASP A 400 1.61 -0.11 7.92
C ASP A 400 0.28 -0.74 7.50
N GLN A 401 -0.28 -0.31 6.36
CA GLN A 401 -1.52 -0.89 5.81
C GLN A 401 -1.37 -2.37 5.45
N LEU A 402 -0.23 -2.74 4.86
CA LEU A 402 0.09 -4.13 4.58
C LEU A 402 0.22 -4.93 5.87
N SER A 403 0.97 -4.42 6.85
CA SER A 403 1.14 -5.03 8.18
C SER A 403 -0.21 -5.32 8.84
N ALA A 404 -1.09 -4.31 8.89
CA ALA A 404 -2.43 -4.44 9.46
C ALA A 404 -3.27 -5.53 8.78
N SER A 405 -3.14 -5.70 7.46
CA SER A 405 -3.84 -6.74 6.70
C SER A 405 -3.29 -8.14 7.00
N ILE A 406 -1.97 -8.33 6.93
CA ILE A 406 -1.36 -9.67 7.08
C ILE A 406 -1.33 -10.16 8.53
N SER A 407 -1.40 -9.26 9.51
CA SER A 407 -1.45 -9.60 10.93
C SER A 407 -2.75 -10.29 11.37
N GLN A 408 -3.80 -10.24 10.55
CA GLN A 408 -5.10 -10.85 10.86
C GLN A 408 -5.12 -12.38 10.70
N GLY A 409 -4.04 -12.96 10.20
CA GLY A 409 -4.00 -14.36 9.77
C GLY A 409 -4.33 -14.52 8.29
N PRO A 410 -4.54 -15.76 7.82
CA PRO A 410 -4.73 -16.08 6.40
C PRO A 410 -6.12 -15.70 5.88
N THR A 411 -6.44 -14.40 5.93
CA THR A 411 -7.64 -13.82 5.32
C THR A 411 -7.48 -13.74 3.80
N ALA A 412 -8.59 -13.58 3.07
CA ALA A 412 -8.54 -13.40 1.62
C ALA A 412 -7.69 -12.18 1.22
N ASP A 413 -7.86 -11.05 1.91
CA ASP A 413 -7.07 -9.83 1.68
C ASP A 413 -5.57 -10.08 1.95
N GLY A 414 -5.22 -10.70 3.07
CA GLY A 414 -3.82 -10.99 3.42
C GLY A 414 -3.15 -11.92 2.39
N ILE A 415 -3.84 -12.98 1.96
CA ILE A 415 -3.35 -13.92 0.94
C ILE A 415 -3.15 -13.21 -0.40
N LEU A 416 -4.14 -12.45 -0.86
CA LEU A 416 -4.09 -11.74 -2.13
C LEU A 416 -2.97 -10.69 -2.14
N ARG A 417 -2.75 -9.97 -1.03
CA ARG A 417 -1.62 -9.03 -0.89
C ARG A 417 -0.27 -9.72 -0.99
N MET A 418 -0.07 -10.86 -0.34
CA MET A 418 1.18 -11.61 -0.44
C MET A 418 1.43 -12.14 -1.86
N LEU A 419 0.39 -12.62 -2.53
CA LEU A 419 0.46 -13.04 -3.93
C LEU A 419 0.83 -11.88 -4.85
N ASN A 420 0.18 -10.72 -4.68
CA ASN A 420 0.48 -9.50 -5.44
C ASN A 420 1.93 -9.02 -5.21
N ILE A 421 2.41 -8.99 -3.96
CA ILE A 421 3.82 -8.70 -3.64
C ILE A 421 4.76 -9.62 -4.41
N HIS A 422 4.47 -10.92 -4.43
CA HIS A 422 5.33 -11.86 -5.11
C HIS A 422 5.28 -11.72 -6.64
N ASP A 423 4.08 -11.67 -7.20
CA ASP A 423 3.89 -11.75 -8.65
C ASP A 423 4.18 -10.42 -9.33
N ASP A 424 3.72 -9.29 -8.79
CA ASP A 424 3.90 -7.98 -9.41
C ASP A 424 5.22 -7.33 -8.98
N PHE A 425 5.63 -7.44 -7.72
CA PHE A 425 6.82 -6.74 -7.24
C PHE A 425 8.08 -7.57 -7.32
N ILE A 426 8.08 -8.74 -6.69
CA ILE A 426 9.31 -9.54 -6.59
C ILE A 426 9.74 -10.02 -7.98
N LYS A 427 8.83 -10.54 -8.79
CA LYS A 427 9.19 -11.05 -10.13
C LYS A 427 9.47 -9.93 -11.14
N ASP A 428 8.55 -8.98 -11.27
CA ASP A 428 8.58 -8.05 -12.39
C ASP A 428 9.48 -6.83 -12.13
N HIS A 429 9.59 -6.38 -10.87
CA HIS A 429 10.37 -5.18 -10.50
C HIS A 429 11.68 -5.48 -9.76
N LEU A 430 11.64 -6.28 -8.69
CA LEU A 430 12.83 -6.53 -7.87
C LEU A 430 13.83 -7.43 -8.59
N LEU A 431 13.37 -8.56 -9.13
CA LEU A 431 14.21 -9.45 -9.91
C LEU A 431 14.37 -8.93 -11.34
N ASN A 432 13.35 -8.31 -11.93
CA ASN A 432 13.43 -7.64 -13.24
C ASN A 432 14.20 -8.44 -14.31
N VAL A 433 13.92 -9.74 -14.40
CA VAL A 433 14.74 -10.61 -15.24
C VAL A 433 14.42 -10.44 -16.72
N SER A 434 13.16 -10.14 -17.04
CA SER A 434 12.68 -9.87 -18.39
C SER A 434 13.32 -8.61 -18.98
N ARG A 435 13.57 -7.58 -18.15
CA ARG A 435 14.19 -6.30 -18.56
C ARG A 435 15.62 -6.14 -18.03
N LYS A 436 16.30 -7.23 -17.70
CA LYS A 436 17.74 -7.27 -17.41
C LYS A 436 18.23 -6.20 -16.41
N ASN A 437 17.54 -6.05 -15.27
CA ASN A 437 17.91 -5.08 -14.21
C ASN A 437 17.87 -3.61 -14.65
N GLU A 438 17.05 -3.25 -15.65
CA GLU A 438 16.85 -1.86 -16.07
C GLU A 438 16.43 -0.92 -14.91
N GLU A 439 15.69 -1.42 -13.93
CA GLU A 439 15.25 -0.66 -12.74
C GLU A 439 16.33 -0.54 -11.66
N LYS A 440 17.48 -1.21 -11.82
CA LYS A 440 18.68 -1.08 -10.96
C LYS A 440 18.37 -1.26 -9.46
N TYR A 441 17.65 -2.33 -9.16
CA TYR A 441 17.44 -2.80 -7.79
C TYR A 441 18.73 -3.35 -7.17
N TRP A 442 19.54 -3.99 -8.02
CA TRP A 442 20.79 -4.63 -7.63
C TRP A 442 21.95 -4.01 -8.41
N SER A 443 23.15 -4.04 -7.83
CA SER A 443 24.37 -3.79 -8.60
C SER A 443 24.55 -4.84 -9.70
N GLU A 444 25.30 -4.50 -10.75
CA GLU A 444 25.61 -5.44 -11.84
C GLU A 444 26.26 -6.74 -11.32
N GLU A 445 27.09 -6.65 -10.27
CA GLU A 445 27.72 -7.83 -9.68
C GLU A 445 26.70 -8.79 -9.04
N THR A 446 25.79 -8.25 -8.22
CA THR A 446 24.73 -9.05 -7.60
C THR A 446 23.78 -9.57 -8.66
N TRP A 447 23.41 -8.73 -9.62
CA TRP A 447 22.51 -9.10 -10.70
C TRP A 447 23.05 -10.24 -11.55
N ASP A 448 24.34 -10.22 -11.89
CA ASP A 448 25.01 -11.31 -12.60
C ASP A 448 24.89 -12.65 -11.86
N LYS A 449 24.99 -12.63 -10.52
CA LYS A 449 24.79 -13.84 -9.68
C LYS A 449 23.34 -14.30 -9.73
N ILE A 450 22.38 -13.40 -9.66
CA ILE A 450 20.94 -13.71 -9.79
C ILE A 450 20.65 -14.34 -11.16
N ALA A 451 21.14 -13.74 -12.23
CA ALA A 451 20.96 -14.22 -13.60
C ALA A 451 21.61 -15.60 -13.82
N LYS A 452 22.79 -15.85 -13.24
CA LYS A 452 23.46 -17.17 -13.25
C LYS A 452 22.66 -18.21 -12.46
N GLY A 453 22.10 -17.84 -11.31
CA GLY A 453 21.27 -18.69 -10.46
C GLY A 453 20.09 -19.32 -11.20
N ARG A 454 19.44 -18.57 -12.11
CA ARG A 454 18.33 -19.07 -12.93
C ARG A 454 18.72 -20.17 -13.91
N LYS A 455 19.96 -20.16 -14.38
CA LYS A 455 20.48 -21.09 -15.41
C LYS A 455 21.20 -22.29 -14.80
N SER A 456 21.46 -22.29 -13.50
CA SER A 456 22.24 -23.32 -12.81
C SER A 456 21.39 -24.08 -11.80
N ASN A 457 21.40 -25.41 -11.88
CA ASN A 457 20.79 -26.27 -10.86
C ASN A 457 21.61 -26.34 -9.55
N LYS A 458 22.84 -25.82 -9.57
CA LYS A 458 23.75 -25.81 -8.40
C LYS A 458 23.66 -24.53 -7.60
N LEU A 459 23.15 -23.44 -8.15
CA LEU A 459 23.09 -22.14 -7.48
C LEU A 459 21.67 -21.85 -7.00
N VAL A 460 21.54 -20.91 -6.06
CA VAL A 460 20.22 -20.49 -5.59
C VAL A 460 19.49 -19.75 -6.71
N ASN A 461 18.31 -20.26 -7.08
CA ASN A 461 17.43 -19.57 -8.02
C ASN A 461 16.43 -18.71 -7.25
N LEU A 462 16.66 -17.39 -7.25
CA LEU A 462 15.80 -16.42 -6.55
C LEU A 462 14.37 -16.39 -7.07
N THR A 463 14.09 -16.84 -8.30
CA THR A 463 12.70 -16.91 -8.78
C THR A 463 11.90 -18.03 -8.11
N LYS A 464 12.53 -18.84 -7.23
CA LYS A 464 11.93 -20.03 -6.61
C LYS A 464 12.03 -20.06 -5.09
N VAL A 465 12.66 -19.06 -4.46
CA VAL A 465 12.87 -19.09 -2.99
C VAL A 465 11.58 -18.90 -2.20
N PHE A 466 10.56 -18.32 -2.83
CA PHE A 466 9.21 -18.16 -2.27
C PHE A 466 8.25 -19.30 -2.65
N ASP A 467 8.57 -20.10 -3.68
CA ASP A 467 7.67 -21.12 -4.25
C ASP A 467 7.04 -22.06 -3.21
N PRO A 468 7.75 -22.57 -2.18
CA PRO A 468 7.15 -23.50 -1.22
C PRO A 468 5.93 -22.92 -0.51
N HIS A 469 5.95 -21.63 -0.20
CA HIS A 469 4.89 -20.96 0.56
C HIS A 469 3.88 -20.29 -0.38
N ILE A 470 4.36 -19.59 -1.41
CA ILE A 470 3.49 -18.91 -2.38
C ILE A 470 2.64 -19.90 -3.18
N SER A 471 3.14 -21.09 -3.48
CA SER A 471 2.32 -22.09 -4.20
C SER A 471 1.12 -22.54 -3.37
N ALA A 472 1.30 -22.73 -2.06
CA ALA A 472 0.21 -23.07 -1.14
C ALA A 472 -0.82 -21.92 -1.05
N LEU A 473 -0.36 -20.67 -0.95
CA LEU A 473 -1.25 -19.50 -0.97
C LEU A 473 -2.01 -19.38 -2.31
N ARG A 474 -1.36 -19.68 -3.44
CA ARG A 474 -1.99 -19.65 -4.76
C ARG A 474 -3.04 -20.74 -4.90
N GLU A 475 -2.76 -21.95 -4.43
CA GLU A 475 -3.73 -23.06 -4.40
C GLU A 475 -4.94 -22.70 -3.53
N ALA A 476 -4.72 -22.20 -2.31
CA ALA A 476 -5.82 -21.78 -1.45
C ALA A 476 -6.62 -20.62 -2.03
N SER A 477 -5.97 -19.64 -2.65
CA SER A 477 -6.67 -18.57 -3.35
C SER A 477 -7.61 -19.11 -4.42
N SER A 478 -7.23 -20.21 -5.09
CA SER A 478 -8.04 -20.84 -6.15
C SER A 478 -9.26 -21.56 -5.61
N ASN A 479 -9.27 -21.88 -4.31
CA ASN A 479 -10.35 -22.55 -3.60
C ASN A 479 -11.19 -21.59 -2.73
N PHE A 480 -11.04 -20.27 -2.93
CA PHE A 480 -11.86 -19.25 -2.26
C PHE A 480 -13.36 -19.49 -2.52
N GLU A 481 -14.13 -19.59 -1.43
CA GLU A 481 -15.58 -19.69 -1.50
C GLU A 481 -16.19 -18.30 -1.38
N ILE A 482 -16.91 -17.88 -2.41
CA ILE A 482 -17.56 -16.57 -2.47
C ILE A 482 -19.00 -16.72 -1.96
N ILE A 483 -19.32 -16.02 -0.88
CA ILE A 483 -20.65 -16.03 -0.27
C ILE A 483 -21.26 -14.64 -0.39
N GLU A 484 -22.46 -14.54 -0.93
CA GLU A 484 -23.17 -13.26 -0.97
C GLU A 484 -23.63 -12.86 0.45
N LYS A 485 -23.23 -11.67 0.92
CA LYS A 485 -23.63 -11.14 2.24
C LYS A 485 -25.02 -10.48 2.24
N GLY A 486 -25.69 -10.43 1.08
CA GLY A 486 -26.89 -9.63 0.86
C GLY A 486 -26.58 -8.13 0.73
N GLY A 487 -27.49 -7.41 0.07
CA GLY A 487 -27.29 -6.01 -0.30
C GLY A 487 -26.44 -5.83 -1.56
N THR A 488 -26.57 -4.66 -2.19
CA THR A 488 -25.81 -4.31 -3.39
C THR A 488 -25.17 -2.95 -3.23
N GLN A 489 -23.94 -2.79 -3.72
CA GLN A 489 -23.32 -1.48 -3.88
C GLN A 489 -23.55 -0.96 -5.29
N ARG A 490 -23.98 0.29 -5.38
CA ARG A 490 -24.10 1.02 -6.64
C ARG A 490 -22.70 1.48 -7.07
N VAL A 491 -22.27 1.04 -8.24
CA VAL A 491 -21.01 1.43 -8.89
C VAL A 491 -21.32 2.11 -10.22
N GLU A 492 -20.71 3.27 -10.44
CA GLU A 492 -20.83 4.08 -11.63
C GLU A 492 -19.59 3.88 -12.49
N ALA A 493 -19.78 3.48 -13.76
CA ALA A 493 -18.73 3.38 -14.74
C ALA A 493 -18.80 4.59 -15.66
N ILE A 494 -17.80 5.47 -15.57
CA ILE A 494 -17.80 6.77 -16.23
C ILE A 494 -16.67 6.80 -17.27
N PRO A 495 -16.97 6.92 -18.57
CA PRO A 495 -15.95 7.11 -19.59
C PRO A 495 -15.37 8.53 -19.48
N ASP A 496 -14.04 8.66 -19.53
CA ASP A 496 -13.37 9.93 -19.28
C ASP A 496 -12.20 10.15 -20.25
N ARG A 497 -12.34 11.12 -21.15
CA ARG A 497 -11.26 11.63 -22.01
C ARG A 497 -10.81 13.05 -21.59
N GLY A 498 -11.01 13.40 -20.33
CA GLY A 498 -10.51 14.60 -19.66
C GLY A 498 -9.24 14.34 -18.87
N LEU A 499 -8.84 15.30 -18.02
CA LEU A 499 -7.64 15.19 -17.19
C LEU A 499 -7.68 13.97 -16.25
N VAL A 500 -8.85 13.60 -15.74
CA VAL A 500 -8.99 12.40 -14.88
C VAL A 500 -8.78 11.11 -15.70
N GLY A 501 -9.21 11.08 -16.96
CA GLY A 501 -8.90 10.01 -17.89
C GLY A 501 -7.40 9.87 -18.20
N GLU A 502 -6.70 11.00 -18.35
CA GLU A 502 -5.23 11.03 -18.47
C GLU A 502 -4.55 10.45 -17.21
N LEU A 503 -5.17 10.66 -16.05
CA LEU A 503 -4.73 10.10 -14.76
C LEU A 503 -5.24 8.68 -14.50
N SER A 504 -5.90 8.01 -15.45
CA SER A 504 -6.49 6.67 -15.25
C SER A 504 -5.50 5.65 -14.69
N GLY A 505 -4.22 5.77 -15.07
CA GLY A 505 -3.12 4.97 -14.55
C GLY A 505 -2.84 5.11 -13.05
N TYR A 506 -3.34 6.15 -12.39
CA TYR A 506 -3.18 6.38 -10.95
C TYR A 506 -4.44 6.07 -10.14
N LEU A 507 -5.60 5.99 -10.80
CA LEU A 507 -6.88 5.80 -10.14
C LEU A 507 -6.94 4.39 -9.57
N ALA A 508 -7.16 4.26 -8.26
CA ALA A 508 -7.25 2.96 -7.61
C ALA A 508 -6.01 2.07 -7.85
N ASP A 509 -4.81 2.66 -7.81
CA ASP A 509 -3.53 1.93 -7.71
C ASP A 509 -3.24 0.95 -8.86
N VAL A 510 -3.45 1.39 -10.09
CA VAL A 510 -3.33 0.57 -11.31
C VAL A 510 -1.96 0.68 -11.99
N CYS A 511 -1.50 -0.36 -12.68
CA CYS A 511 -0.07 -0.48 -13.02
C CYS A 511 0.41 0.26 -14.29
N TYR A 512 -0.45 0.99 -15.00
CA TYR A 512 -0.12 1.55 -16.32
C TYR A 512 0.29 3.03 -16.33
N THR A 513 0.80 3.56 -15.20
CA THR A 513 1.35 4.94 -15.09
C THR A 513 2.54 5.23 -16.01
N ALA A 514 3.13 4.20 -16.61
CA ALA A 514 4.24 4.33 -17.56
C ALA A 514 3.81 4.87 -18.93
N GLU A 515 2.54 4.72 -19.29
CA GLU A 515 2.00 5.17 -20.56
C GLU A 515 1.59 6.64 -20.45
N TYR A 516 2.51 7.53 -20.79
CA TYR A 516 2.33 8.97 -20.68
C TYR A 516 2.95 9.72 -21.87
N PRO A 517 2.27 10.72 -22.46
CA PRO A 517 0.87 11.08 -22.22
C PRO A 517 -0.09 10.03 -22.81
N LEU A 518 -1.12 9.63 -22.07
CA LEU A 518 -2.01 8.52 -22.43
C LEU A 518 -2.96 8.89 -23.58
N LEU A 519 -3.76 9.94 -23.40
CA LEU A 519 -4.90 10.25 -24.28
C LEU A 519 -4.47 10.83 -25.64
N GLU A 520 -3.30 11.46 -25.68
CA GLU A 520 -2.67 11.95 -26.91
C GLU A 520 -2.02 10.80 -27.70
N LYS A 521 -1.27 9.92 -27.01
CA LYS A 521 -0.58 8.79 -27.65
C LYS A 521 -1.56 7.73 -28.17
N TYR A 522 -2.69 7.56 -27.49
CA TYR A 522 -3.72 6.58 -27.83
C TYR A 522 -5.06 7.28 -28.08
N PRO A 523 -5.29 7.86 -29.28
CA PRO A 523 -6.54 8.56 -29.58
C PRO A 523 -7.78 7.64 -29.58
N ASN A 524 -7.57 6.32 -29.68
CA ASN A 524 -8.59 5.28 -29.69
C ASN A 524 -8.86 4.67 -28.30
N VAL A 525 -8.24 5.16 -27.22
CA VAL A 525 -8.52 4.69 -25.85
C VAL A 525 -9.68 5.44 -25.21
N VAL A 526 -10.52 4.76 -24.47
CA VAL A 526 -11.53 5.34 -23.58
C VAL A 526 -11.30 4.76 -22.19
N PRO A 527 -10.64 5.51 -21.31
CA PRO A 527 -10.56 5.16 -19.90
C PRO A 527 -11.94 5.22 -19.26
N TYR A 528 -12.25 4.23 -18.43
CA TYR A 528 -13.37 4.25 -17.52
C TYR A 528 -12.86 4.32 -16.10
N LYS A 529 -13.42 5.24 -15.31
CA LYS A 529 -13.27 5.26 -13.85
C LYS A 529 -14.49 4.60 -13.22
N PHE A 530 -14.25 3.74 -12.23
CA PHE A 530 -15.30 3.14 -11.43
C PHE A 530 -15.44 3.90 -10.11
N VAL A 531 -16.62 4.46 -9.87
CA VAL A 531 -16.91 5.28 -8.69
C VAL A 531 -18.02 4.63 -7.89
N ALA A 532 -17.85 4.53 -6.57
CA ALA A 532 -18.92 4.15 -5.67
C ALA A 532 -19.00 5.15 -4.53
N ARG A 533 -20.17 5.23 -3.88
CA ARG A 533 -20.26 5.92 -2.60
C ARG A 533 -19.80 4.99 -1.50
N ASP A 534 -18.87 5.48 -0.70
CA ASP A 534 -18.46 4.82 0.52
C ASP A 534 -19.67 4.66 1.44
N ALA A 535 -19.89 3.45 1.95
CA ALA A 535 -21.10 3.12 2.70
C ALA A 535 -21.20 3.90 4.01
N GLU A 536 -20.07 4.32 4.57
CA GLU A 536 -20.00 5.00 5.86
C GLU A 536 -20.10 6.53 5.68
N SER A 537 -19.25 7.11 4.85
CA SER A 537 -19.15 8.56 4.66
C SER A 537 -20.12 9.11 3.62
N GLY A 538 -20.72 8.26 2.76
CA GLY A 538 -21.52 8.66 1.61
C GLY A 538 -20.76 9.41 0.52
N SER A 539 -19.45 9.61 0.71
CA SER A 539 -18.58 10.33 -0.21
C SER A 539 -18.22 9.44 -1.41
N PRO A 540 -18.10 10.00 -2.62
CA PRO A 540 -17.62 9.24 -3.77
C PRO A 540 -16.16 8.84 -3.56
N ALA A 541 -15.84 7.62 -3.97
CA ALA A 541 -14.50 7.06 -3.96
C ALA A 541 -14.27 6.21 -5.22
N PHE A 542 -13.03 6.16 -5.68
CA PHE A 542 -12.65 5.23 -6.74
C PHE A 542 -12.66 3.79 -6.22
N VAL A 543 -13.31 2.91 -6.96
CA VAL A 543 -13.27 1.45 -6.70
C VAL A 543 -12.41 0.71 -7.72
N GLY A 544 -12.06 1.35 -8.83
CA GLY A 544 -11.24 0.76 -9.88
C GLY A 544 -11.18 1.63 -11.14
N SER A 545 -10.48 1.13 -12.15
CA SER A 545 -10.45 1.71 -13.49
C SER A 545 -10.22 0.62 -14.55
N VAL A 546 -10.52 0.95 -15.81
CA VAL A 546 -10.26 0.07 -16.95
C VAL A 546 -10.04 0.89 -18.21
N LEU A 547 -9.24 0.39 -19.14
CA LEU A 547 -9.05 0.98 -20.45
C LEU A 547 -9.81 0.19 -21.52
N VAL A 548 -10.49 0.90 -22.41
CA VAL A 548 -11.18 0.32 -23.56
C VAL A 548 -10.56 0.89 -24.83
N PHE A 549 -10.05 0.05 -25.72
CA PHE A 549 -9.47 0.50 -27.00
C PHE A 549 -10.35 0.07 -28.17
N GLU A 550 -10.54 0.96 -29.14
CA GLU A 550 -11.04 0.56 -30.47
C GLU A 550 -9.89 0.05 -31.32
N VAL A 551 -9.96 -1.21 -31.74
CA VAL A 551 -8.91 -1.91 -32.48
C VAL A 551 -9.50 -2.65 -33.68
N THR A 552 -8.63 -3.11 -34.58
CA THR A 552 -9.01 -3.95 -35.71
C THR A 552 -8.30 -5.30 -35.59
N THR A 553 -9.02 -6.39 -35.77
CA THR A 553 -8.46 -7.75 -35.76
C THR A 553 -7.78 -8.09 -37.09
N THR A 554 -6.97 -9.14 -37.13
CA THR A 554 -6.25 -9.57 -38.34
C THR A 554 -7.16 -9.92 -39.52
N ASP A 555 -8.42 -10.31 -39.26
CA ASP A 555 -9.46 -10.56 -40.26
C ASP A 555 -10.13 -9.27 -40.77
N GLY A 556 -9.72 -8.09 -40.28
CA GLY A 556 -10.28 -6.79 -40.63
C GLY A 556 -11.51 -6.38 -39.82
N SER A 557 -11.96 -7.19 -38.86
CA SER A 557 -13.13 -6.86 -38.05
C SER A 557 -12.80 -5.77 -37.02
N PRO A 558 -13.63 -4.72 -36.89
CA PRO A 558 -13.46 -3.73 -35.84
C PRO A 558 -13.94 -4.29 -34.50
N ALA A 559 -13.22 -4.02 -33.42
CA ALA A 559 -13.44 -4.60 -32.10
C ALA A 559 -13.10 -3.63 -30.96
N LEU A 560 -13.63 -3.92 -29.77
CA LEU A 560 -13.19 -3.32 -28.51
C LEU A 560 -12.16 -4.22 -27.85
N LEU A 561 -11.13 -3.66 -27.23
CA LEU A 561 -10.18 -4.36 -26.36
C LEU A 561 -10.27 -3.79 -24.94
N VAL A 562 -10.69 -4.62 -23.98
CA VAL A 562 -10.81 -4.29 -22.56
C VAL A 562 -9.52 -4.66 -21.84
N ARG A 563 -8.78 -3.67 -21.34
CA ARG A 563 -7.43 -3.85 -20.80
C ARG A 563 -7.31 -3.20 -19.42
N GLY A 564 -6.58 -3.85 -18.52
CA GLY A 564 -6.25 -3.31 -17.20
C GLY A 564 -7.52 -3.11 -16.37
N PHE A 565 -8.39 -4.12 -16.33
CA PHE A 565 -9.59 -4.09 -15.50
C PHE A 565 -9.16 -4.28 -14.06
N ASP A 566 -9.03 -3.19 -13.32
CA ASP A 566 -8.37 -3.21 -12.02
C ASP A 566 -9.30 -2.70 -10.92
N VAL A 567 -9.46 -3.53 -9.87
CA VAL A 567 -10.34 -3.29 -8.72
C VAL A 567 -9.58 -3.70 -7.43
N PRO A 568 -8.93 -2.78 -6.71
CA PRO A 568 -8.06 -3.10 -5.57
C PRO A 568 -8.67 -3.94 -4.45
N ASN A 569 -9.97 -3.78 -4.23
CA ASN A 569 -10.71 -4.50 -3.20
C ASN A 569 -11.68 -5.50 -3.84
N GLU A 570 -11.22 -6.26 -4.83
CA GLU A 570 -12.04 -7.23 -5.60
C GLU A 570 -12.77 -8.25 -4.72
N GLN A 571 -12.26 -8.56 -3.52
CA GLN A 571 -12.89 -9.44 -2.54
C GLN A 571 -14.16 -8.87 -1.89
N LYS A 572 -14.46 -7.58 -2.07
CA LYS A 572 -15.70 -6.97 -1.57
C LYS A 572 -16.88 -7.18 -2.51
N TYR A 573 -16.61 -7.46 -3.78
CA TYR A 573 -17.62 -7.55 -4.84
C TYR A 573 -17.64 -8.95 -5.44
N ASP A 574 -18.79 -9.33 -6.00
CA ASP A 574 -18.80 -10.40 -6.99
C ASP A 574 -18.11 -9.90 -8.28
N ILE A 575 -16.78 -10.08 -8.32
CA ILE A 575 -15.92 -9.56 -9.39
C ILE A 575 -16.28 -10.16 -10.75
N GLY A 576 -16.75 -11.42 -10.78
CA GLY A 576 -17.24 -12.06 -12.00
C GLY A 576 -18.45 -11.32 -12.53
N LYS A 577 -19.48 -11.10 -11.71
CA LYS A 577 -20.66 -10.30 -12.11
C LYS A 577 -20.31 -8.86 -12.48
N PHE A 578 -19.31 -8.26 -11.83
CA PHE A 578 -18.85 -6.92 -12.19
C PHE A 578 -18.29 -6.92 -13.63
N ILE A 579 -17.35 -7.81 -13.93
CA ILE A 579 -16.75 -7.93 -15.26
C ILE A 579 -17.81 -8.23 -16.32
N GLU A 580 -18.70 -9.19 -16.08
CA GLU A 580 -19.76 -9.54 -17.04
C GLU A 580 -20.69 -8.35 -17.32
N LYS A 581 -21.15 -7.64 -16.29
CA LYS A 581 -21.99 -6.45 -16.46
C LYS A 581 -21.29 -5.37 -17.28
N PHE A 582 -19.99 -5.14 -17.05
CA PHE A 582 -19.21 -4.17 -17.80
C PHE A 582 -19.05 -4.60 -19.28
N ILE A 583 -18.70 -5.86 -19.52
CA ILE A 583 -18.53 -6.41 -20.87
C ILE A 583 -19.86 -6.41 -21.65
N ASP A 584 -20.98 -6.73 -21.00
CA ASP A 584 -22.31 -6.67 -21.63
C ASP A 584 -22.69 -5.23 -22.04
N GLN A 585 -22.35 -4.24 -21.22
CA GLN A 585 -22.53 -2.82 -21.56
C GLN A 585 -21.63 -2.41 -22.74
N LEU A 586 -20.38 -2.86 -22.76
CA LEU A 586 -19.53 -2.67 -23.94
C LEU A 586 -20.06 -3.37 -25.19
N GLY A 587 -20.84 -4.45 -25.05
CA GLY A 587 -21.57 -5.04 -26.17
C GLY A 587 -22.61 -4.09 -26.79
N ILE A 588 -23.27 -3.30 -25.96
CA ILE A 588 -24.21 -2.25 -26.42
C ILE A 588 -23.44 -1.14 -27.15
N VAL A 589 -22.35 -0.66 -26.56
CA VAL A 589 -21.45 0.33 -27.20
C VAL A 589 -20.92 -0.19 -28.54
N ALA A 590 -20.45 -1.44 -28.56
CA ALA A 590 -19.95 -2.09 -29.76
C ALA A 590 -21.01 -2.15 -30.87
N LYS A 591 -22.25 -2.53 -30.54
CA LYS A 591 -23.36 -2.54 -31.49
C LYS A 591 -23.66 -1.16 -32.05
N GLN A 592 -23.73 -0.13 -31.20
CA GLN A 592 -23.97 1.25 -31.65
C GLN A 592 -22.86 1.76 -32.57
N ARG A 593 -21.62 1.33 -32.33
CA ARG A 593 -20.44 1.75 -33.09
C ARG A 593 -20.08 0.84 -34.26
N GLY A 594 -20.89 -0.19 -34.53
CA GLY A 594 -20.65 -1.15 -35.62
C GLY A 594 -19.43 -2.06 -35.40
N LEU A 595 -18.99 -2.22 -34.15
CA LEU A 595 -17.91 -3.12 -33.74
C LEU A 595 -18.48 -4.55 -33.60
N LYS A 596 -17.67 -5.54 -33.96
CA LYS A 596 -18.11 -6.94 -34.05
C LYS A 596 -17.74 -7.79 -32.86
N LYS A 597 -16.76 -7.36 -32.06
CA LYS A 597 -16.21 -8.16 -30.95
C LYS A 597 -15.84 -7.28 -29.75
N VAL A 598 -15.95 -7.85 -28.56
CA VAL A 598 -15.27 -7.37 -27.36
C VAL A 598 -14.17 -8.38 -27.03
N LEU A 599 -12.94 -7.90 -26.90
CA LEU A 599 -11.73 -8.68 -26.70
C LEU A 599 -11.14 -8.40 -25.32
N ILE A 600 -10.40 -9.38 -24.80
CA ILE A 600 -9.55 -9.23 -23.62
C ILE A 600 -8.09 -9.63 -23.93
N PRO A 601 -7.09 -9.09 -23.22
CA PRO A 601 -5.69 -9.50 -23.34
C PRO A 601 -5.47 -10.94 -22.88
N GLY A 602 -4.56 -11.65 -23.55
CA GLY A 602 -4.12 -12.96 -23.11
C GLY A 602 -3.10 -12.92 -21.97
N LEU A 603 -2.25 -11.89 -21.93
CA LEU A 603 -1.23 -11.73 -20.89
C LEU A 603 -1.87 -11.27 -19.56
N THR A 604 -1.57 -11.98 -18.47
CA THR A 604 -2.12 -11.71 -17.12
C THR A 604 -1.92 -10.26 -16.68
N GLY A 605 -0.68 -9.75 -16.69
CA GLY A 605 -0.39 -8.36 -16.31
C GLY A 605 -0.94 -7.28 -17.27
N ALA A 606 -1.42 -7.67 -18.46
CA ALA A 606 -2.18 -6.78 -19.33
C ALA A 606 -3.70 -6.84 -19.05
N THR A 607 -4.16 -7.92 -18.42
CA THR A 607 -5.56 -8.12 -18.03
C THR A 607 -5.85 -7.34 -16.75
N SER A 608 -5.11 -7.60 -15.68
CA SER A 608 -5.25 -6.97 -14.36
C SER A 608 -4.05 -7.25 -13.47
N ASN A 609 -3.87 -6.46 -12.40
CA ASN A 609 -2.96 -6.75 -11.28
C ASN A 609 -3.62 -7.57 -10.16
N TYR A 610 -4.92 -7.86 -10.28
CA TYR A 610 -5.73 -8.45 -9.22
C TYR A 610 -6.10 -9.90 -9.55
N ALA A 611 -5.93 -10.80 -8.58
CA ALA A 611 -5.87 -12.23 -8.84
C ALA A 611 -7.24 -12.87 -9.10
N MET A 612 -8.30 -12.43 -8.42
CA MET A 612 -9.66 -12.90 -8.66
C MET A 612 -10.16 -12.43 -10.03
N THR A 613 -9.84 -11.19 -10.42
CA THR A 613 -10.10 -10.64 -11.75
C THR A 613 -9.40 -11.48 -12.82
N ASN A 614 -8.08 -11.70 -12.67
CA ASN A 614 -7.31 -12.53 -13.58
C ASN A 614 -7.85 -13.96 -13.68
N ARG A 615 -8.27 -14.56 -12.57
CA ARG A 615 -8.86 -15.89 -12.54
C ARG A 615 -10.15 -15.95 -13.34
N HIS A 616 -11.08 -15.01 -13.09
CA HIS A 616 -12.34 -14.95 -13.83
C HIS A 616 -12.09 -14.79 -15.33
N MET A 617 -11.16 -13.90 -15.70
CA MET A 617 -10.80 -13.68 -17.11
C MET A 617 -10.18 -14.92 -17.75
N GLU A 618 -9.32 -15.65 -17.02
CA GLU A 618 -8.72 -16.91 -17.49
C GLU A 618 -9.79 -18.00 -17.69
N SER A 619 -10.61 -18.26 -16.67
CA SER A 619 -11.59 -19.35 -16.70
C SER A 619 -12.73 -19.10 -17.69
N SER A 620 -13.18 -17.85 -17.82
CA SER A 620 -14.36 -17.51 -18.61
C SER A 620 -14.06 -17.30 -20.08
N TYR A 621 -12.82 -16.89 -20.42
CA TYR A 621 -12.50 -16.40 -21.76
C TYR A 621 -11.25 -16.98 -22.41
N LYS A 622 -10.26 -17.45 -21.63
CA LYS A 622 -8.97 -17.93 -22.18
C LYS A 622 -8.88 -19.45 -22.22
N ALA A 623 -9.29 -20.11 -21.14
CA ALA A 623 -9.18 -21.55 -21.01
C ALA A 623 -9.94 -22.29 -22.13
N GLY A 624 -9.19 -22.98 -22.99
CA GLY A 624 -9.74 -23.77 -24.10
C GLY A 624 -10.12 -22.97 -25.35
N ASN A 625 -9.90 -21.65 -25.37
CA ASN A 625 -10.21 -20.79 -26.51
C ASN A 625 -8.95 -20.45 -27.32
N GLU A 626 -9.14 -20.07 -28.58
CA GLU A 626 -8.04 -19.64 -29.47
C GLU A 626 -7.77 -18.15 -29.36
N THR A 627 -6.50 -17.77 -29.55
CA THR A 627 -6.08 -16.36 -29.59
C THR A 627 -6.49 -15.68 -30.89
N ILE A 628 -6.93 -14.43 -30.79
CA ILE A 628 -7.13 -13.50 -31.91
C ILE A 628 -5.97 -12.51 -31.99
N GLY A 629 -5.51 -12.28 -33.22
CA GLY A 629 -4.54 -11.24 -33.54
C GLY A 629 -5.18 -9.89 -33.87
N LEU A 630 -4.44 -8.82 -33.59
CA LEU A 630 -4.72 -7.46 -34.00
C LEU A 630 -4.00 -7.16 -35.32
N ALA A 631 -4.62 -6.35 -36.17
CA ALA A 631 -4.09 -5.97 -37.48
C ALA A 631 -2.82 -5.09 -37.35
N GLU A 632 -2.79 -4.24 -36.34
CA GLU A 632 -1.66 -3.36 -36.04
C GLU A 632 -0.85 -3.86 -34.85
N THR A 633 0.42 -3.45 -34.79
CA THR A 633 1.25 -3.74 -33.62
C THR A 633 0.68 -3.02 -32.40
N PHE A 634 0.31 -3.79 -31.38
CA PHE A 634 -0.24 -3.23 -30.15
C PHE A 634 0.71 -3.50 -28.98
N ARG A 635 1.48 -2.47 -28.62
CA ARG A 635 2.39 -2.49 -27.46
C ARG A 635 2.00 -1.42 -26.46
N PHE A 636 1.79 -1.84 -25.22
CA PHE A 636 1.44 -0.92 -24.13
C PHE A 636 1.85 -1.52 -22.78
N ASN A 637 2.47 -0.68 -21.95
CA ASN A 637 3.13 -0.98 -20.69
C ASN A 637 4.10 -2.17 -20.80
N SER A 638 4.92 -2.20 -21.86
CA SER A 638 5.82 -3.29 -22.25
C SER A 638 5.18 -4.62 -22.70
N TYR A 639 3.86 -4.74 -22.66
CA TYR A 639 3.15 -5.92 -23.14
C TYR A 639 2.86 -5.81 -24.65
N ASP A 640 3.20 -6.87 -25.39
CA ASP A 640 2.86 -7.02 -26.81
C ASP A 640 1.60 -7.89 -26.94
N LEU A 641 0.48 -7.27 -27.31
CA LEU A 641 -0.83 -7.94 -27.44
C LEU A 641 -1.19 -8.24 -28.90
N THR A 642 -0.28 -7.97 -29.84
CA THR A 642 -0.54 -8.04 -31.28
C THR A 642 -1.10 -9.37 -31.74
N GLN A 643 -0.72 -10.49 -31.09
CA GLN A 643 -1.20 -11.84 -31.43
C GLN A 643 -1.77 -12.56 -30.21
N ASN A 644 -2.18 -11.82 -29.17
CA ASN A 644 -2.47 -12.40 -27.86
C ASN A 644 -3.69 -11.74 -27.21
N CYS A 645 -4.83 -11.78 -27.90
CA CYS A 645 -6.14 -11.39 -27.39
C CYS A 645 -7.12 -12.58 -27.46
N TYR A 646 -8.21 -12.53 -26.71
CA TYR A 646 -9.28 -13.54 -26.71
C TYR A 646 -10.64 -12.85 -26.84
N VAL A 647 -11.64 -13.55 -27.39
CA VAL A 647 -13.00 -13.04 -27.49
C VAL A 647 -13.71 -13.19 -26.15
N ALA A 648 -14.22 -12.07 -25.62
CA ALA A 648 -15.14 -12.08 -24.50
C ALA A 648 -16.60 -12.07 -24.95
N ARG A 649 -16.91 -11.35 -26.04
CA ARG A 649 -18.24 -11.31 -26.67
C ARG A 649 -18.14 -11.16 -28.18
N GLU A 650 -18.96 -11.93 -28.89
CA GLU A 650 -19.31 -11.68 -30.29
C GLU A 650 -20.55 -10.78 -30.34
N ILE A 651 -20.56 -9.82 -31.26
CA ILE A 651 -21.67 -8.87 -31.45
C ILE A 651 -22.43 -9.27 -32.70
N SER A 652 -23.62 -9.81 -32.51
CA SER A 652 -24.50 -10.16 -33.62
C SER A 652 -25.30 -8.96 -34.11
N ASP A 653 -25.50 -8.89 -35.43
CA ASP A 653 -26.35 -7.88 -36.06
C ASP A 653 -27.86 -8.16 -35.86
N GLN A 654 -28.22 -9.31 -35.27
CA GLN A 654 -29.61 -9.66 -35.02
C GLN A 654 -30.14 -8.87 -33.81
N ALA A 655 -31.30 -8.23 -33.98
CA ALA A 655 -32.04 -7.66 -32.87
C ALA A 655 -32.41 -8.80 -31.90
N ALA A 656 -32.12 -8.63 -30.61
CA ALA A 656 -32.78 -9.45 -29.60
C ALA A 656 -34.29 -9.15 -29.72
N GLU A 657 -35.07 -10.14 -30.12
CA GLU A 657 -36.55 -10.08 -30.13
C GLU A 657 -37.12 -9.97 -28.72
#